data_AF-H6BSQ4-F1
#
_entry.id   AF-H6BSQ4-F1
#
_cell.length_a   1.000
_cell.length_b   1.000
_cell.length_c   1.000
_cell.angle_alpha   90.00
_cell.angle_beta   90.00
_cell.angle_gamma   90.00
#
_symmetry.space_group_name_H-M   'P 1'
#
loop_
_entity.id
_entity.type
_entity.pdbx_description
1 polymer ?
#
loop_
_entity_poly.entity_id
_entity_poly.type
_entity_poly.pdbx_seq_one_letter_code
_entity_poly.pdbx_strand_id
1 'polypeptide(L)'
;MNGRTDNDTSSLPPLPEYLEKCLAQLPEEHGIDLDSPCGPSLQSIRALRSRGHQYTALLLARHRLTEQLGESPGPVPELILQRAAIYEALGYSELALADAYVAYTLCEVVLEGPDISDLEPLEANGDPWPVSEDPTVALELKYRSLILLCRSALILGCQHQAKLWIDDLLEVKKKLLETTATEESPSMTPSEAAVDEFCDLFTVYAADLSLNTSVSELRKTPKFSLFGSSLRQVYPWNDHEPDRMSRHALDEINNKLREAAPDLEVEITVLPSLTTPRTGGKQGTSTSSSPEGSSQLGLYAKKDLAPGATILQERSAVTAIRPHGEALCDACAADMETIPQGERWYCPGCNLPFCSEACWDLARTKYHAPNEDDEETDEGYPPGQTPFCPGTSGNEDIHVLGRAESSTTPEWDLYFLLLSRTMQMAETQRVHPLDLFEIKYLWGDWSSRAPNNLKIPLKSGPKTLPYSVRHHVELVLQWFEILMHSRPRCRPYSKQWLVKYDWWIIQTLFAKFRGVADAQQSTWTGKPEVAAVHPLWCLANHSCNPNVTWKPSGVRNLTVVRERVWQPQQVSSSLANGHGSVNGSNGNANANGVSVPWTGIKAGEEIWNHYTDIHETDVRQRRARLRAVLGGDCRCERCTAEEKLITTTSIRGG
;
A
#
# COMPACT_ATOMS: atom_id res chain seq x y z
N MET A 1 -27.42 20.39 54.36
CA MET A 1 -27.57 19.12 53.61
C MET A 1 -26.49 19.13 52.56
N ASN A 2 -25.39 18.44 52.83
CA ASN A 2 -24.22 18.39 51.97
C ASN A 2 -24.52 17.47 50.80
N GLY A 3 -24.50 18.02 49.58
CA GLY A 3 -24.48 17.26 48.34
C GLY A 3 -23.09 16.63 48.18
N ARG A 4 -23.06 15.31 48.27
CA ARG A 4 -21.93 14.46 47.90
C ARG A 4 -21.89 14.47 46.36
N THR A 5 -20.95 15.18 45.76
CA THR A 5 -20.52 14.89 44.39
C THR A 5 -19.56 13.71 44.51
N ASP A 6 -20.02 12.55 44.10
CA ASP A 6 -19.16 11.38 43.94
C ASP A 6 -18.03 11.75 42.97
N ASN A 7 -16.79 11.68 43.46
CA ASN A 7 -15.61 11.63 42.62
C ASN A 7 -15.71 10.35 41.81
N ASP A 8 -16.18 10.47 40.57
CA ASP A 8 -16.05 9.41 39.59
C ASP A 8 -14.56 9.33 39.23
N THR A 9 -13.83 8.44 39.91
CA THR A 9 -12.50 8.03 39.50
C THR A 9 -12.65 7.34 38.16
N SER A 10 -12.57 8.09 37.05
CA SER A 10 -12.69 7.54 35.71
C SER A 10 -11.54 6.56 35.48
N SER A 11 -11.81 5.28 35.67
CA SER A 11 -10.89 4.22 35.26
C SER A 11 -10.64 4.35 33.76
N LEU A 12 -9.37 4.34 33.34
CA LEU A 12 -9.01 4.37 31.93
C LEU A 12 -9.73 3.26 31.16
N PRO A 13 -10.04 3.47 29.87
CA PRO A 13 -10.66 2.45 29.04
C PRO A 13 -9.78 1.19 29.00
N PRO A 14 -10.41 -0.01 28.89
CA PRO A 14 -9.70 -1.27 28.84
C PRO A 14 -8.75 -1.30 27.63
N LEU A 15 -7.61 -1.96 27.79
CA LEU A 15 -6.62 -2.05 26.73
C LEU A 15 -7.12 -2.92 25.58
N PRO A 16 -6.77 -2.60 24.33
CA PRO A 16 -7.12 -3.43 23.18
C PRO A 16 -6.36 -4.76 23.19
N GLU A 17 -6.95 -5.78 22.55
CA GLU A 17 -6.45 -7.16 22.55
C GLU A 17 -4.98 -7.29 22.12
N TYR A 18 -4.52 -6.48 21.17
CA TYR A 18 -3.13 -6.50 20.73
C TYR A 18 -2.15 -6.06 21.84
N LEU A 19 -2.53 -5.09 22.67
CA LEU A 19 -1.73 -4.66 23.82
C LEU A 19 -1.76 -5.68 24.95
N GLU A 20 -2.94 -6.25 25.24
CA GLU A 20 -3.07 -7.33 26.22
C GLU A 20 -2.17 -8.53 25.86
N LYS A 21 -2.16 -8.92 24.57
CA LYS A 21 -1.28 -9.97 24.05
C LYS A 21 0.21 -9.64 24.19
N CYS A 22 0.60 -8.37 24.02
CA CYS A 22 1.98 -7.94 24.23
C CYS A 22 2.35 -7.96 25.72
N LEU A 23 1.49 -7.44 26.59
CA LEU A 23 1.71 -7.40 28.04
C LEU A 23 1.79 -8.81 28.64
N ALA A 24 0.92 -9.73 28.21
CA ALA A 24 0.93 -11.12 28.66
C ALA A 24 2.21 -11.90 28.30
N GLN A 25 3.02 -11.39 27.35
CA GLN A 25 4.32 -11.97 26.99
C GLN A 25 5.49 -11.39 27.80
N LEU A 26 5.25 -10.36 28.63
CA LEU A 26 6.23 -9.80 29.56
C LEU A 26 6.12 -10.49 30.94
N PRO A 27 7.17 -10.42 31.78
CA PRO A 27 7.08 -10.86 33.18
C PRO A 27 6.00 -10.11 33.96
N GLU A 28 5.41 -10.72 35.00
CA GLU A 28 4.30 -10.13 35.79
C GLU A 28 4.64 -8.73 36.35
N GLU A 29 5.87 -8.49 36.79
CA GLU A 29 6.37 -7.17 37.17
C GLU A 29 7.08 -6.49 35.98
N HIS A 30 6.31 -6.02 35.00
CA HIS A 30 6.86 -5.39 33.79
C HIS A 30 7.26 -3.92 33.98
N GLY A 31 6.79 -3.23 35.03
CA GLY A 31 7.19 -1.85 35.36
C GLY A 31 6.82 -0.80 34.31
N ILE A 32 5.83 -1.09 33.46
CA ILE A 32 5.26 -0.14 32.50
C ILE A 32 4.12 0.57 33.19
N ASP A 33 4.13 1.90 33.18
CA ASP A 33 3.03 2.71 33.69
C ASP A 33 1.83 2.60 32.73
N LEU A 34 0.82 1.84 33.15
CA LEU A 34 -0.42 1.63 32.41
C LEU A 34 -1.45 2.73 32.67
N ASP A 35 -1.25 3.51 33.73
CA ASP A 35 -2.21 4.49 34.24
C ASP A 35 -1.96 5.91 33.69
N SER A 36 -0.84 6.13 33.00
CA SER A 36 -0.56 7.40 32.33
C SER A 36 -1.55 7.67 31.19
N PRO A 37 -2.32 8.77 31.22
CA PRO A 37 -3.29 9.09 30.16
C PRO A 37 -2.66 9.30 28.79
N CYS A 38 -1.44 9.87 28.71
CA CYS A 38 -0.67 10.05 27.48
C CYS A 38 0.24 8.84 27.16
N GLY A 39 0.19 7.80 28.00
CA GLY A 39 1.16 6.72 28.01
C GLY A 39 2.53 7.15 28.57
N PRO A 40 3.50 6.22 28.60
CA PRO A 40 4.84 6.50 29.11
C PRO A 40 5.62 7.43 28.16
N SER A 41 6.37 8.38 28.71
CA SER A 41 7.19 9.31 27.92
C SER A 41 8.35 8.58 27.22
N LEU A 42 8.79 9.07 26.06
CA LEU A 42 9.93 8.49 25.34
C LEU A 42 11.20 8.33 26.19
N GLN A 43 11.47 9.29 27.09
CA GLN A 43 12.59 9.21 28.02
C GLN A 43 12.43 8.03 29.00
N SER A 44 11.23 7.84 29.57
CA SER A 44 10.94 6.71 30.46
C SER A 44 11.03 5.37 29.73
N ILE A 45 10.54 5.31 28.49
CA ILE A 45 10.60 4.13 27.63
C ILE A 45 12.06 3.76 27.35
N ARG A 46 12.89 4.73 26.95
CA ARG A 46 14.32 4.50 26.65
C ARG A 46 15.08 3.90 27.84
N ALA A 47 14.67 4.21 29.07
CA ALA A 47 15.27 3.68 30.29
C ALA A 47 14.84 2.23 30.62
N LEU A 48 13.87 1.64 29.92
CA LEU A 48 13.39 0.28 30.17
C LEU A 48 14.44 -0.78 29.83
N ARG A 49 14.42 -1.88 30.60
CA ARG A 49 15.49 -2.89 30.66
C ARG A 49 15.66 -3.75 29.41
N SER A 50 14.60 -3.96 28.61
CA SER A 50 14.67 -4.80 27.42
C SER A 50 13.86 -4.23 26.25
N ARG A 51 14.25 -4.58 25.02
CA ARG A 51 13.58 -4.15 23.79
C ARG A 51 12.09 -4.56 23.75
N GLY A 52 11.74 -5.72 24.33
CA GLY A 52 10.34 -6.15 24.44
C GLY A 52 9.51 -5.22 25.34
N HIS A 53 10.07 -4.74 26.45
CA HIS A 53 9.41 -3.74 27.31
C HIS A 53 9.29 -2.40 26.59
N GLN A 54 10.37 -1.96 25.94
CA GLN A 54 10.39 -0.71 25.16
C GLN A 54 9.30 -0.71 24.08
N TYR A 55 9.21 -1.79 23.30
CA TYR A 55 8.21 -1.93 22.24
C TYR A 55 6.78 -1.95 22.77
N THR A 56 6.52 -2.71 23.84
CA THR A 56 5.18 -2.76 24.44
C THR A 56 4.77 -1.40 24.99
N ALA A 57 5.69 -0.69 25.64
CA ALA A 57 5.46 0.67 26.15
C ALA A 57 5.27 1.70 25.02
N LEU A 58 5.97 1.56 23.89
CA LEU A 58 5.76 2.38 22.69
C LEU A 58 4.40 2.13 22.06
N LEU A 59 3.95 0.87 21.96
CA LEU A 59 2.60 0.55 21.48
C LEU A 59 1.52 1.16 22.37
N LEU A 60 1.73 1.12 23.70
CA LEU A 60 0.82 1.77 24.65
C LEU A 60 0.79 3.29 24.48
N ALA A 61 1.96 3.94 24.39
CA ALA A 61 2.05 5.38 24.14
C ALA A 61 1.38 5.78 22.81
N ARG A 62 1.61 5.01 21.74
CA ARG A 62 0.93 5.20 20.45
C ARG A 62 -0.59 5.14 20.62
N HIS A 63 -1.09 4.12 21.32
CA HIS A 63 -2.53 3.93 21.51
C HIS A 63 -3.15 5.12 22.23
N ARG A 64 -2.56 5.53 23.36
CA ARG A 64 -3.04 6.65 24.17
C ARG A 64 -3.02 7.98 23.41
N LEU A 65 -1.94 8.26 22.68
CA LEU A 65 -1.88 9.47 21.84
C LEU A 65 -2.94 9.45 20.73
N THR A 66 -3.21 8.30 20.11
CA THR A 66 -4.30 8.18 19.12
C THR A 66 -5.68 8.39 19.76
N GLU A 67 -5.92 7.89 20.97
CA GLU A 67 -7.18 8.14 21.70
C GLU A 67 -7.36 9.64 21.96
N GLN A 68 -6.33 10.30 22.51
CA GLN A 68 -6.37 11.73 22.79
C GLN A 68 -6.59 12.58 21.54
N LEU A 69 -5.87 12.30 20.45
CA LEU A 69 -6.08 12.97 19.17
C LEU A 69 -7.53 12.84 18.67
N GLY A 70 -8.15 11.67 18.86
CA GLY A 70 -9.54 11.44 18.49
C GLY A 70 -10.57 12.09 19.43
N GLU A 71 -10.18 12.46 20.64
CA GLU A 71 -11.00 13.21 21.60
C GLU A 71 -10.86 14.73 21.42
N SER A 72 -9.76 15.18 20.84
CA SER A 72 -9.53 16.59 20.50
C SER A 72 -10.51 17.08 19.42
N PRO A 73 -10.97 18.34 19.51
CA PRO A 73 -11.82 18.95 18.48
C PRO A 73 -11.04 19.25 17.18
N GLY A 74 -9.72 19.39 17.29
CA GLY A 74 -8.74 19.88 16.31
C GLY A 74 -7.59 18.90 16.04
N PRO A 75 -6.85 19.02 14.91
CA PRO A 75 -5.49 18.53 14.90
C PRO A 75 -4.69 19.34 15.92
N VAL A 76 -4.05 18.65 16.86
CA VAL A 76 -3.24 19.25 17.92
C VAL A 76 -1.75 19.04 17.58
N PRO A 77 -1.03 20.08 17.11
CA PRO A 77 0.32 19.93 16.57
C PRO A 77 1.29 19.19 17.49
N GLU A 78 1.26 19.46 18.80
CA GLU A 78 2.09 18.80 19.80
C GLU A 78 1.82 17.31 19.91
N LEU A 79 0.54 16.91 20.00
CA LEU A 79 0.15 15.51 20.15
C LEU A 79 0.49 14.72 18.88
N ILE A 80 0.28 15.33 17.71
CA ILE A 80 0.66 14.76 16.42
C ILE A 80 2.18 14.52 16.38
N LEU A 81 2.99 15.52 16.77
CA LEU A 81 4.44 15.39 16.76
C LEU A 81 4.95 14.38 17.80
N GLN A 82 4.32 14.31 18.98
CA GLN A 82 4.61 13.27 19.97
C GLN A 82 4.35 11.87 19.39
N ARG A 83 3.24 11.68 18.68
CA ARG A 83 2.92 10.41 18.02
C ARG A 83 3.90 10.08 16.89
N ALA A 84 4.33 11.07 16.12
CA ALA A 84 5.38 10.92 15.11
C ALA A 84 6.68 10.38 15.73
N ALA A 85 7.10 10.93 16.88
CA ALA A 85 8.30 10.46 17.58
C ALA A 85 8.15 9.03 18.12
N ILE A 86 6.95 8.63 18.56
CA ILE A 86 6.66 7.23 18.94
C ILE A 86 6.74 6.31 17.71
N TYR A 87 6.22 6.72 16.55
CA TYR A 87 6.34 5.94 15.31
C TYR A 87 7.80 5.79 14.86
N GLU A 88 8.62 6.83 14.96
CA GLU A 88 10.06 6.74 14.68
C GLU A 88 10.73 5.74 15.62
N ALA A 89 10.39 5.81 16.91
CA ALA A 89 10.93 4.91 17.91
C ALA A 89 10.53 3.44 17.68
N LEU A 90 9.31 3.21 17.16
CA LEU A 90 8.83 1.90 16.70
C LEU A 90 9.46 1.43 15.38
N GLY A 91 10.20 2.31 14.68
CA GLY A 91 10.79 2.06 13.37
C GLY A 91 9.81 2.14 12.19
N TYR A 92 8.65 2.77 12.38
CA TYR A 92 7.65 3.03 11.36
C TYR A 92 7.87 4.42 10.75
N SER A 93 8.99 4.58 10.05
CA SER A 93 9.43 5.87 9.50
C SER A 93 8.43 6.48 8.52
N GLU A 94 7.66 5.66 7.80
CA GLU A 94 6.58 6.14 6.94
C GLU A 94 5.45 6.83 7.71
N LEU A 95 5.08 6.30 8.88
CA LEU A 95 4.04 6.88 9.73
C LEU A 95 4.56 8.11 10.47
N ALA A 96 5.81 8.04 10.94
CA ALA A 96 6.50 9.16 11.57
C ALA A 96 6.62 10.37 10.63
N LEU A 97 6.96 10.12 9.35
CA LEU A 97 7.02 11.16 8.34
C LEU A 97 5.66 11.81 8.12
N ALA A 98 4.59 11.02 8.00
CA ALA A 98 3.26 11.53 7.73
C ALA A 98 2.72 12.40 8.88
N ASP A 99 2.85 11.95 10.13
CA ASP A 99 2.47 12.75 11.30
C ASP A 99 3.33 14.04 11.39
N ALA A 100 4.65 13.92 11.25
CA ALA A 100 5.55 15.08 11.30
C ALA A 100 5.30 16.08 10.17
N TYR A 101 4.85 15.61 9.00
CA TYR A 101 4.47 16.47 7.88
C TYR A 101 3.24 17.30 8.23
N VAL A 102 2.21 16.70 8.82
CA VAL A 102 1.02 17.46 9.24
C VAL A 102 1.37 18.45 10.35
N ALA A 103 2.16 18.06 11.35
CA ALA A 103 2.62 18.98 12.38
C ALA A 103 3.42 20.15 11.79
N TYR A 104 4.28 19.88 10.80
CA TYR A 104 4.99 20.91 10.05
C TYR A 104 4.03 21.85 9.29
N THR A 105 3.07 21.32 8.54
CA THR A 105 2.08 22.11 7.79
C THR A 105 1.25 23.01 8.72
N LEU A 106 0.85 22.51 9.89
CA LEU A 106 0.13 23.30 10.89
C LEU A 106 0.98 24.45 11.45
N CYS A 107 2.29 24.26 11.62
CA CYS A 107 3.20 25.36 11.95
C CYS A 107 3.27 26.39 10.81
N GLU A 108 3.30 25.96 9.55
CA GLU A 108 3.31 26.89 8.40
C GLU A 108 2.03 27.70 8.33
N VAL A 109 0.86 27.11 8.63
CA VAL A 109 -0.40 27.86 8.72
C VAL A 109 -0.31 29.01 9.72
N VAL A 110 0.30 28.77 10.89
CA VAL A 110 0.51 29.80 11.92
C VAL A 110 1.53 30.85 11.49
N LEU A 111 2.65 30.43 10.89
CA LEU A 111 3.80 31.29 10.60
C LEU A 111 3.66 32.08 9.30
N GLU A 112 3.00 31.50 8.29
CA GLU A 112 2.90 32.02 6.93
C GLU A 112 1.47 32.39 6.53
N GLY A 113 0.45 31.78 7.14
CA GLY A 113 -0.96 32.11 6.98
C GLY A 113 -1.84 30.95 6.51
N PRO A 114 -3.18 31.13 6.50
CA PRO A 114 -4.15 30.08 6.21
C PRO A 114 -4.14 29.59 4.75
N ASP A 115 -3.56 30.35 3.82
CA ASP A 115 -3.45 29.96 2.40
C ASP A 115 -2.59 28.69 2.18
N ILE A 116 -1.84 28.26 3.19
CA ILE A 116 -0.98 27.06 3.14
C ILE A 116 -1.79 25.76 3.19
N SER A 117 -2.87 25.74 4.00
CA SER A 117 -3.67 24.55 4.28
C SER A 117 -4.97 24.97 4.96
N ASP A 118 -6.07 24.29 4.60
CA ASP A 118 -7.39 24.48 5.23
C ASP A 118 -7.46 23.89 6.65
N LEU A 119 -6.38 23.30 7.16
CA LEU A 119 -6.33 22.74 8.51
C LEU A 119 -6.04 23.81 9.55
N GLU A 120 -6.94 23.89 10.53
CA GLU A 120 -6.80 24.80 11.66
C GLU A 120 -6.09 24.11 12.85
N PRO A 121 -4.93 24.62 13.30
CA PRO A 121 -4.24 24.09 14.49
C PRO A 121 -4.95 24.50 15.77
N LEU A 122 -5.27 23.53 16.62
CA LEU A 122 -5.90 23.78 17.92
C LEU A 122 -5.10 23.19 19.08
N GLU A 123 -5.32 23.74 20.26
CA GLU A 123 -4.99 23.15 21.54
C GLU A 123 -5.92 21.96 21.85
N ALA A 124 -5.52 21.11 22.79
CA ALA A 124 -6.34 19.95 23.20
C ALA A 124 -7.70 20.36 23.82
N ASN A 125 -7.81 21.58 24.34
CA ASN A 125 -9.06 22.14 24.86
C ASN A 125 -9.95 22.78 23.77
N GLY A 126 -9.45 22.90 22.53
CA GLY A 126 -10.15 23.50 21.39
C GLY A 126 -9.87 24.97 21.12
N ASP A 127 -9.02 25.62 21.92
CA ASP A 127 -8.58 26.98 21.63
C ASP A 127 -7.61 27.00 20.43
N PRO A 128 -7.49 28.12 19.68
CA PRO A 128 -6.50 28.24 18.61
C PRO A 128 -5.07 28.04 19.12
N TRP A 129 -4.27 27.29 18.38
CA TRP A 129 -2.85 27.10 18.68
C TRP A 129 -1.95 27.93 17.76
N PRO A 130 -0.87 28.54 18.28
CA PRO A 130 -0.46 28.62 19.68
C PRO A 130 -1.28 29.67 20.47
N VAL A 131 -1.39 29.48 21.79
CA VAL A 131 -2.05 30.47 22.69
C VAL A 131 -1.37 31.83 22.67
N SER A 132 -0.05 31.84 22.45
CA SER A 132 0.76 33.06 22.39
C SER A 132 0.89 33.52 20.94
N GLU A 133 0.76 34.82 20.69
CA GLU A 133 1.11 35.42 19.39
C GLU A 133 2.62 35.40 19.11
N ASP A 134 3.45 35.00 20.10
CA ASP A 134 4.88 34.79 19.91
C ASP A 134 5.15 33.58 18.99
N PRO A 135 5.80 33.78 17.82
CA PRO A 135 6.06 32.69 16.88
C PRO A 135 7.04 31.64 17.42
N THR A 136 7.70 31.88 18.56
CA THR A 136 8.71 30.98 19.14
C THR A 136 8.18 29.56 19.34
N VAL A 137 6.95 29.40 19.85
CA VAL A 137 6.35 28.07 20.07
C VAL A 137 6.18 27.33 18.74
N ALA A 138 5.66 28.01 17.73
CA ALA A 138 5.46 27.44 16.39
C ALA A 138 6.81 27.14 15.70
N LEU A 139 7.82 28.00 15.86
CA LEU A 139 9.16 27.80 15.33
C LEU A 139 9.88 26.61 15.98
N GLU A 140 9.77 26.45 17.30
CA GLU A 140 10.33 25.30 18.02
C GLU A 140 9.67 23.99 17.58
N LEU A 141 8.34 23.99 17.43
CA LEU A 141 7.62 22.83 16.94
C LEU A 141 7.97 22.53 15.46
N LYS A 142 8.02 23.55 14.59
CA LYS A 142 8.44 23.42 13.18
C LYS A 142 9.83 22.79 13.09
N TYR A 143 10.76 23.26 13.91
CA TYR A 143 12.12 22.73 13.96
C TYR A 143 12.14 21.24 14.35
N ARG A 144 11.41 20.84 15.39
CA ARG A 144 11.30 19.44 15.83
C ARG A 144 10.62 18.56 14.77
N SER A 145 9.59 19.06 14.09
CA SER A 145 8.95 18.39 12.94
C SER A 145 9.96 18.15 11.81
N LEU A 146 10.75 19.16 11.46
CA LEU A 146 11.79 19.07 10.43
C LEU A 146 12.86 18.03 10.76
N ILE A 147 13.27 17.86 12.04
CA ILE A 147 14.20 16.80 12.45
C ILE A 147 13.63 15.42 12.07
N LEU A 148 12.38 15.14 12.45
CA LEU A 148 11.73 13.85 12.18
C LEU A 148 11.47 13.64 10.68
N LEU A 149 11.09 14.69 9.96
CA LEU A 149 10.90 14.66 8.50
C LEU A 149 12.21 14.30 7.78
N CYS A 150 13.30 15.02 8.07
CA CYS A 150 14.61 14.77 7.48
C CYS A 150 15.07 13.35 7.75
N ARG A 151 14.93 12.90 9.00
CA ARG A 151 15.34 11.56 9.42
C ARG A 151 14.55 10.47 8.71
N SER A 152 13.24 10.59 8.73
CA SER A 152 12.36 9.59 8.13
C SER A 152 12.54 9.53 6.62
N ALA A 153 12.68 10.68 5.94
CA ALA A 153 12.97 10.73 4.51
C ALA A 153 14.31 10.06 4.16
N LEU A 154 15.37 10.30 4.95
CA LEU A 154 16.65 9.62 4.78
C LEU A 154 16.52 8.11 4.93
N ILE A 155 15.83 7.64 5.98
CA ILE A 155 15.62 6.22 6.26
C ILE A 155 14.81 5.57 5.13
N LEU A 156 13.82 6.26 4.58
CA LEU A 156 12.99 5.79 3.48
C LEU A 156 13.72 5.87 2.13
N GLY A 157 14.79 6.65 2.01
CA GLY A 157 15.53 6.85 0.75
C GLY A 157 14.98 7.99 -0.13
N CYS A 158 14.08 8.83 0.39
CA CYS A 158 13.58 10.04 -0.26
C CYS A 158 14.58 11.20 -0.13
N GLN A 159 15.75 11.03 -0.73
CA GLN A 159 16.90 11.93 -0.59
C GLN A 159 16.64 13.36 -1.07
N HIS A 160 15.85 13.52 -2.14
CA HIS A 160 15.51 14.85 -2.64
C HIS A 160 14.73 15.66 -1.59
N GLN A 161 13.68 15.06 -1.03
CA GLN A 161 12.86 15.69 -0.01
C GLN A 161 13.65 15.96 1.28
N ALA A 162 14.47 14.99 1.71
CA ALA A 162 15.34 15.15 2.86
C ALA A 162 16.26 16.38 2.71
N LYS A 163 16.80 16.62 1.51
CA LYS A 163 17.64 17.79 1.26
C LYS A 163 16.89 19.11 1.44
N LEU A 164 15.70 19.23 0.86
CA LEU A 164 14.88 20.44 0.97
C LEU A 164 14.57 20.77 2.44
N TRP A 165 14.18 19.77 3.21
CA TRP A 165 13.90 19.94 4.64
C TRP A 165 15.14 20.18 5.50
N ILE A 166 16.31 19.67 5.13
CA ILE A 166 17.57 19.99 5.83
C ILE A 166 17.90 21.49 5.67
N ASP A 167 17.68 22.04 4.48
CA ASP A 167 17.94 23.46 4.23
C ASP A 167 17.00 24.33 5.09
N ASP A 168 15.70 24.00 5.13
CA ASP A 168 14.70 24.67 5.99
C ASP A 168 15.02 24.51 7.50
N LEU A 169 15.39 23.30 7.93
CA LEU A 169 15.81 22.99 9.31
C LEU A 169 16.94 23.92 9.79
N LEU A 170 17.96 24.12 8.95
CA LEU A 170 19.10 24.98 9.28
C LEU A 170 18.70 26.45 9.35
N GLU A 171 17.76 26.88 8.49
CA GLU A 171 17.22 28.24 8.53
C GLU A 171 16.40 28.49 9.80
N VAL A 172 15.50 27.58 10.17
CA VAL A 172 14.70 27.68 11.39
C VAL A 172 15.59 27.67 12.64
N LYS A 173 16.61 26.79 12.69
CA LYS A 173 17.56 26.76 13.82
C LYS A 173 18.31 28.08 13.97
N LYS A 174 18.70 28.70 12.86
CA LYS A 174 19.33 30.02 12.87
C LYS A 174 18.40 31.07 13.47
N LYS A 175 17.13 31.12 13.04
CA LYS A 175 16.12 32.05 13.58
C LYS A 175 15.94 31.85 15.10
N LEU A 176 15.84 30.61 15.57
CA LEU A 176 15.71 30.30 17.01
C LEU A 176 16.93 30.76 17.84
N LEU A 177 18.13 30.60 17.31
CA LEU A 177 19.36 31.08 17.97
C LEU A 177 19.43 32.61 18.03
N GLU A 178 18.92 33.30 17.00
CA GLU A 178 18.82 34.77 16.99
C GLU A 178 17.80 35.28 18.01
N THR A 179 16.69 34.56 18.23
CA THR A 179 15.67 34.92 19.23
C THR A 179 16.14 34.66 20.67
N THR A 180 17.06 33.72 20.89
CA THR A 180 17.54 33.30 22.22
C THR A 180 18.91 33.89 22.60
N ALA A 181 19.56 34.65 21.72
CA ALA A 181 20.90 35.20 21.94
C ALA A 181 20.94 36.24 23.08
N THR A 182 21.45 35.83 24.24
CA THR A 182 22.16 36.73 25.17
C THR A 182 23.56 37.04 24.62
N GLU A 183 24.20 38.15 25.05
CA GLU A 183 25.49 38.70 24.50
C GLU A 183 26.71 37.74 24.48
N GLU A 184 26.56 36.47 24.84
CA GLU A 184 27.61 35.45 24.73
C GLU A 184 27.52 34.71 23.39
N SER A 185 28.65 34.67 22.67
CA SER A 185 28.78 33.97 21.38
C SER A 185 28.34 32.50 21.50
N PRO A 186 27.47 31.98 20.61
CA PRO A 186 27.05 30.58 20.65
C PRO A 186 28.28 29.65 20.46
N SER A 187 28.41 28.66 21.34
CA SER A 187 29.55 27.73 21.36
C SER A 187 29.52 26.69 20.23
N MET A 188 28.37 26.53 19.54
CA MET A 188 28.15 25.56 18.47
C MET A 188 27.46 26.23 17.28
N THR A 189 27.80 25.78 16.06
CA THR A 189 27.12 26.20 14.85
C THR A 189 25.70 25.61 14.77
N PRO A 190 24.74 26.25 14.05
CA PRO A 190 23.39 25.68 13.85
C PRO A 190 23.42 24.25 13.30
N SER A 191 24.40 23.94 12.44
CA SER A 191 24.60 22.60 11.88
C SER A 191 25.05 21.59 12.93
N GLU A 192 25.91 21.97 13.88
CA GLU A 192 26.40 21.06 14.93
C GLU A 192 25.30 20.78 15.96
N ALA A 193 24.55 21.80 16.36
CA ALA A 193 23.41 21.64 17.26
C ALA A 193 22.32 20.73 16.65
N ALA A 194 21.98 20.94 15.37
CA ALA A 194 21.02 20.09 14.66
C ALA A 194 21.49 18.63 14.53
N VAL A 195 22.81 18.39 14.42
CA VAL A 195 23.37 17.03 14.36
C VAL A 195 23.23 16.32 15.71
N ASP A 196 23.49 17.01 16.80
CA ASP A 196 23.41 16.45 18.17
C ASP A 196 21.97 16.03 18.49
N GLU A 197 21.01 16.94 18.27
CA GLU A 197 19.59 16.69 18.52
C GLU A 197 19.00 15.59 17.62
N PHE A 198 19.50 15.44 16.40
CA PHE A 198 19.13 14.33 15.52
C PHE A 198 19.66 12.97 16.02
N CYS A 199 20.83 12.97 16.66
CA CYS A 199 21.44 11.76 17.23
C CYS A 199 20.79 11.34 18.55
N ASP A 200 20.06 12.25 19.21
CA ASP A 200 19.33 11.96 20.44
C ASP A 200 18.05 11.14 20.26
N LEU A 201 17.56 11.00 19.02
CA LEU A 201 16.40 10.17 18.70
C LEU A 201 16.63 8.69 18.98
N PHE A 202 15.62 8.05 19.56
CA PHE A 202 15.67 6.68 20.07
C PHE A 202 14.79 5.77 19.23
N THR A 203 15.34 4.63 18.80
CA THR A 203 14.58 3.55 18.11
C THR A 203 14.84 2.19 18.75
N VAL A 204 13.84 1.29 18.70
CA VAL A 204 13.95 -0.09 19.23
C VAL A 204 14.86 -0.99 18.38
N TYR A 205 15.20 -0.56 17.17
CA TYR A 205 16.14 -1.24 16.29
C TYR A 205 17.57 -0.71 16.50
N ALA A 206 18.58 -1.45 16.02
CA ALA A 206 19.93 -0.92 15.97
C ALA A 206 19.96 0.33 15.09
N ALA A 207 20.75 1.34 15.48
CA ALA A 207 20.94 2.55 14.69
C ALA A 207 21.45 2.18 13.29
N ASP A 208 20.60 2.38 12.28
CA ASP A 208 20.95 1.97 10.92
C ASP A 208 21.90 2.98 10.24
N LEU A 209 21.97 4.24 10.68
CA LEU A 209 22.80 5.28 10.07
C LEU A 209 23.14 6.38 11.10
N SER A 210 24.39 6.87 11.11
CA SER A 210 24.70 8.16 11.74
C SER A 210 24.37 9.27 10.74
N LEU A 211 23.65 10.32 11.15
CA LEU A 211 23.32 11.47 10.31
C LEU A 211 24.53 12.01 9.57
N ASN A 212 25.69 12.04 10.23
CA ASN A 212 26.95 12.50 9.66
C ASN A 212 27.35 11.70 8.41
N THR A 213 27.12 10.38 8.42
CA THR A 213 27.32 9.53 7.24
C THR A 213 26.31 9.89 6.17
N SER A 214 25.02 9.99 6.50
CA SER A 214 23.95 10.26 5.52
C SER A 214 24.02 11.65 4.88
N VAL A 215 24.32 12.70 5.64
CA VAL A 215 24.55 14.06 5.13
C VAL A 215 25.83 14.11 4.30
N SER A 216 26.89 13.42 4.72
CA SER A 216 28.11 13.30 3.91
C SER A 216 27.85 12.57 2.60
N GLU A 217 27.04 11.51 2.60
CA GLU A 217 26.66 10.74 1.42
C GLU A 217 25.75 11.53 0.48
N LEU A 218 24.77 12.27 1.02
CA LEU A 218 23.95 13.21 0.25
C LEU A 218 24.81 14.26 -0.46
N ARG A 219 25.80 14.86 0.23
CA ARG A 219 26.71 15.84 -0.37
C ARG A 219 27.61 15.26 -1.47
N LYS A 220 27.90 13.96 -1.42
CA LYS A 220 28.72 13.24 -2.42
C LYS A 220 27.91 12.73 -3.61
N THR A 221 26.58 12.70 -3.51
CA THR A 221 25.71 12.09 -4.51
C THR A 221 25.24 13.15 -5.52
N PRO A 222 25.60 13.04 -6.81
CA PRO A 222 25.22 14.03 -7.82
C PRO A 222 23.75 13.94 -8.28
N LYS A 223 23.04 12.85 -7.94
CA LYS A 223 21.62 12.62 -8.27
C LYS A 223 20.85 12.15 -7.02
N PHE A 224 19.96 12.99 -6.52
CA PHE A 224 19.12 12.66 -5.37
C PHE A 224 17.94 11.78 -5.80
N SER A 225 17.71 10.67 -5.11
CA SER A 225 16.51 9.87 -5.33
C SER A 225 15.26 10.61 -4.85
N LEU A 226 14.27 10.75 -5.73
CA LEU A 226 12.93 11.24 -5.37
C LEU A 226 12.12 10.16 -4.65
N PHE A 227 12.36 8.90 -4.99
CA PHE A 227 11.60 7.75 -4.50
C PHE A 227 12.40 6.93 -3.52
N GLY A 228 11.69 6.40 -2.54
CA GLY A 228 12.22 5.55 -1.49
C GLY A 228 11.57 4.18 -1.47
N SER A 229 11.76 3.48 -0.35
CA SER A 229 11.04 2.26 -0.03
C SER A 229 10.72 2.22 1.46
N SER A 230 9.52 1.77 1.80
CA SER A 230 9.04 1.53 3.15
C SER A 230 8.88 0.03 3.42
N LEU A 231 8.59 -0.32 4.67
CA LEU A 231 8.31 -1.69 5.07
C LEU A 231 6.96 -2.14 4.51
N ARG A 232 6.87 -3.43 4.18
CA ARG A 232 5.62 -4.08 3.80
C ARG A 232 5.23 -5.07 4.89
N GLN A 233 4.36 -4.65 5.80
CA GLN A 233 4.05 -5.38 7.03
C GLN A 233 2.61 -5.13 7.49
N VAL A 234 2.09 -6.04 8.31
CA VAL A 234 0.84 -5.85 9.06
C VAL A 234 1.16 -5.17 10.39
N TYR A 235 0.53 -4.02 10.65
CA TYR A 235 0.70 -3.30 11.90
C TYR A 235 0.05 -4.06 13.07
N PRO A 236 0.63 -4.06 14.28
CA PRO A 236 0.11 -4.83 15.41
C PRO A 236 -1.32 -4.49 15.82
N TRP A 237 -1.72 -3.23 15.61
CA TRP A 237 -3.06 -2.71 15.92
C TRP A 237 -4.02 -2.77 14.72
N ASN A 238 -3.64 -3.43 13.62
CA ASN A 238 -4.55 -3.67 12.50
C ASN A 238 -5.47 -4.85 12.82
N ASP A 239 -6.69 -4.55 13.22
CA ASP A 239 -7.78 -5.49 13.48
C ASP A 239 -8.60 -5.86 12.22
N HIS A 240 -8.27 -5.26 11.07
CA HIS A 240 -8.94 -5.50 9.79
C HIS A 240 -8.23 -6.54 8.90
N GLU A 241 -7.01 -6.98 9.22
CA GLU A 241 -6.31 -7.97 8.40
C GLU A 241 -6.90 -9.38 8.61
N PRO A 242 -7.54 -9.99 7.60
CA PRO A 242 -8.22 -11.28 7.78
C PRO A 242 -7.23 -12.45 7.69
N ASP A 243 -7.57 -13.56 8.35
CA ASP A 243 -7.02 -14.86 7.94
C ASP A 243 -7.70 -15.30 6.64
N ARG A 244 -7.09 -14.95 5.50
CA ARG A 244 -7.57 -15.29 4.15
C ARG A 244 -7.69 -16.80 3.88
N MET A 245 -7.07 -17.64 4.70
CA MET A 245 -7.15 -19.11 4.58
C MET A 245 -8.19 -19.71 5.54
N SER A 246 -8.83 -18.89 6.38
CA SER A 246 -9.90 -19.36 7.24
C SER A 246 -11.10 -19.82 6.42
N ARG A 247 -11.87 -20.77 6.98
CA ARG A 247 -13.10 -21.25 6.35
C ARG A 247 -14.09 -20.12 6.06
N HIS A 248 -14.24 -19.19 6.99
CA HIS A 248 -15.12 -18.02 6.82
C HIS A 248 -14.69 -17.16 5.62
N ALA A 249 -13.38 -16.85 5.50
CA ALA A 249 -12.87 -16.09 4.37
C ALA A 249 -13.10 -16.82 3.04
N LEU A 250 -12.80 -18.13 2.99
CA LEU A 250 -13.06 -18.95 1.80
C LEU A 250 -14.54 -18.98 1.40
N ASP A 251 -15.45 -19.09 2.37
CA ASP A 251 -16.89 -19.07 2.12
C ASP A 251 -17.33 -17.70 1.54
N GLU A 252 -16.85 -16.59 2.11
CA GLU A 252 -17.16 -15.23 1.63
C GLU A 252 -16.63 -15.00 0.21
N ILE A 253 -15.36 -15.36 -0.05
CA ILE A 253 -14.73 -15.24 -1.37
C ILE A 253 -15.46 -16.12 -2.39
N ASN A 254 -15.76 -17.38 -2.08
CA ASN A 254 -16.46 -18.28 -2.99
C ASN A 254 -17.91 -17.84 -3.28
N ASN A 255 -18.60 -17.26 -2.30
CA ASN A 255 -19.93 -16.70 -2.52
C ASN A 255 -19.87 -15.54 -3.52
N LYS A 256 -18.86 -14.66 -3.41
CA LYS A 256 -18.68 -13.57 -4.36
C LYS A 256 -18.19 -14.06 -5.72
N LEU A 257 -17.30 -15.05 -5.75
CA LEU A 257 -16.81 -15.69 -6.98
C LEU A 257 -17.96 -16.25 -7.81
N ARG A 258 -18.99 -16.83 -7.17
CA ARG A 258 -20.13 -17.45 -7.87
C ARG A 258 -20.89 -16.48 -8.79
N GLU A 259 -20.90 -15.19 -8.47
CA GLU A 259 -21.50 -14.14 -9.30
C GLU A 259 -20.72 -13.93 -10.61
N ALA A 260 -19.40 -14.05 -10.56
CA ALA A 260 -18.48 -13.76 -11.68
C ALA A 260 -18.01 -15.01 -12.44
N ALA A 261 -17.99 -16.17 -11.79
CA ALA A 261 -17.40 -17.43 -12.25
C ALA A 261 -18.08 -18.64 -11.56
N PRO A 262 -19.35 -18.96 -11.88
CA PRO A 262 -20.13 -20.00 -11.19
C PRO A 262 -19.57 -21.42 -11.31
N ASP A 263 -18.72 -21.64 -12.32
CA ASP A 263 -18.08 -22.92 -12.62
C ASP A 263 -16.71 -23.10 -11.94
N LEU A 264 -16.28 -22.10 -11.16
CA LEU A 264 -15.01 -22.09 -10.42
C LEU A 264 -15.23 -22.07 -8.92
N GLU A 265 -14.23 -22.52 -8.16
CA GLU A 265 -14.14 -22.35 -6.72
C GLU A 265 -12.73 -21.95 -6.29
N VAL A 266 -12.62 -21.29 -5.14
CA VAL A 266 -11.36 -20.96 -4.49
C VAL A 266 -11.03 -22.03 -3.48
N GLU A 267 -9.81 -22.58 -3.58
CA GLU A 267 -9.27 -23.51 -2.60
C GLU A 267 -7.87 -23.06 -2.12
N ILE A 268 -7.41 -23.68 -1.05
CA ILE A 268 -6.03 -23.52 -0.58
C ILE A 268 -5.14 -24.45 -1.42
N THR A 269 -4.23 -23.85 -2.17
CA THR A 269 -3.19 -24.57 -2.92
C THR A 269 -1.85 -24.55 -2.17
N VAL A 270 -1.01 -25.54 -2.41
CA VAL A 270 0.35 -25.59 -1.86
C VAL A 270 1.33 -25.47 -3.02
N LEU A 271 1.92 -24.29 -3.18
CA LEU A 271 2.90 -24.02 -4.23
C LEU A 271 4.33 -24.29 -3.75
N PRO A 272 5.28 -24.59 -4.64
CA PRO A 272 6.69 -24.74 -4.26
C PRO A 272 7.24 -23.44 -3.64
N SER A 273 8.00 -23.54 -2.55
CA SER A 273 8.78 -22.39 -2.09
C SER A 273 9.79 -21.95 -3.17
N LEU A 274 9.81 -20.64 -3.42
CA LEU A 274 10.65 -20.00 -4.44
C LEU A 274 11.87 -19.27 -3.85
N THR A 275 11.89 -19.09 -2.52
CA THR A 275 13.03 -18.52 -1.81
C THR A 275 14.10 -19.59 -1.64
N THR A 276 15.27 -19.40 -2.26
CA THR A 276 16.43 -20.25 -2.00
C THR A 276 16.94 -20.00 -0.57
N PRO A 277 17.20 -21.04 0.25
CA PRO A 277 17.90 -20.83 1.50
C PRO A 277 19.33 -20.35 1.16
N ARG A 278 19.60 -19.06 1.39
CA ARG A 278 20.96 -18.51 1.39
C ARG A 278 21.70 -19.04 2.63
N THR A 279 22.16 -20.28 2.58
CA THR A 279 23.12 -20.79 3.57
C THR A 279 24.37 -21.25 2.85
N GLY A 280 25.34 -20.34 2.73
CA GLY A 280 26.76 -20.66 2.63
C GLY A 280 27.33 -21.16 3.97
N GLY A 281 26.62 -22.06 4.64
CA GLY A 281 27.01 -22.67 5.91
C GLY A 281 27.07 -24.18 5.74
N LYS A 282 28.20 -24.79 6.12
CA LYS A 282 28.52 -26.21 5.95
C LYS A 282 27.36 -27.14 6.33
N GLN A 283 27.11 -28.12 5.45
CA GLN A 283 26.16 -29.22 5.63
C GLN A 283 26.37 -29.92 6.98
N GLY A 284 25.38 -29.82 7.87
CA GLY A 284 25.12 -30.80 8.91
C GLY A 284 24.10 -31.80 8.38
N THR A 285 24.45 -33.09 8.43
CA THR A 285 23.62 -34.21 8.02
C THR A 285 22.36 -34.33 8.89
N SER A 286 21.19 -34.01 8.34
CA SER A 286 19.91 -34.52 8.85
C SER A 286 18.95 -34.80 7.69
N THR A 287 18.63 -36.09 7.56
CA THR A 287 17.72 -36.70 6.59
C THR A 287 16.26 -36.41 6.91
N SER A 288 15.62 -35.55 6.10
CA SER A 288 14.19 -35.62 5.69
C SER A 288 13.85 -34.38 4.85
N SER A 289 14.20 -34.37 3.57
CA SER A 289 13.90 -33.27 2.64
C SER A 289 12.47 -33.39 2.11
N SER A 290 11.48 -33.06 2.95
CA SER A 290 10.15 -32.66 2.45
C SER A 290 10.32 -31.31 1.76
N PRO A 291 9.92 -31.11 0.49
CA PRO A 291 9.97 -29.78 -0.12
C PRO A 291 9.04 -28.85 0.65
N GLU A 292 9.60 -27.80 1.28
CA GLU A 292 8.82 -26.75 1.94
C GLU A 292 7.89 -26.09 0.92
N GLY A 293 6.58 -26.35 1.04
CA GLY A 293 5.53 -25.70 0.25
C GLY A 293 5.03 -24.43 0.92
N SER A 294 4.58 -23.46 0.13
CA SER A 294 3.92 -22.25 0.58
C SER A 294 2.43 -22.33 0.27
N SER A 295 1.58 -22.18 1.29
CA SER A 295 0.12 -22.17 1.11
C SER A 295 -0.35 -20.85 0.52
N GLN A 296 -1.10 -20.93 -0.57
CA GLN A 296 -1.72 -19.80 -1.25
C GLN A 296 -3.19 -20.13 -1.58
N LEU A 297 -3.92 -19.15 -2.10
CA LEU A 297 -5.24 -19.41 -2.68
C LEU A 297 -5.06 -19.71 -4.17
N GLY A 298 -5.88 -20.60 -4.71
CA GLY A 298 -5.94 -20.92 -6.13
C GLY A 298 -7.38 -21.05 -6.60
N LEU A 299 -7.61 -20.84 -7.90
CA LEU A 299 -8.90 -21.11 -8.54
C LEU A 299 -8.93 -22.52 -9.10
N TYR A 300 -10.02 -23.24 -8.90
CA TYR A 300 -10.21 -24.63 -9.33
C TYR A 300 -11.48 -24.79 -10.15
N ALA A 301 -11.45 -25.67 -11.13
CA ALA A 301 -12.61 -25.99 -11.96
C ALA A 301 -13.57 -26.93 -11.23
N LYS A 302 -14.85 -26.55 -11.10
CA LYS A 302 -15.87 -27.40 -10.47
C LYS A 302 -16.39 -28.51 -11.39
N LYS A 303 -16.15 -28.35 -12.70
CA LYS A 303 -16.58 -29.26 -13.77
C LYS A 303 -15.59 -29.17 -14.93
N ASP A 304 -15.73 -30.05 -15.91
CA ASP A 304 -14.96 -29.96 -17.16
C ASP A 304 -15.28 -28.66 -17.92
N LEU A 305 -14.24 -27.93 -18.33
CA LEU A 305 -14.33 -26.63 -19.01
C LEU A 305 -13.78 -26.75 -20.43
N ALA A 306 -14.60 -26.45 -21.43
CA ALA A 306 -14.25 -26.61 -22.83
C ALA A 306 -13.23 -25.56 -23.32
N PRO A 307 -12.38 -25.88 -24.31
CA PRO A 307 -11.50 -24.91 -24.95
C PRO A 307 -12.26 -23.71 -25.51
N GLY A 308 -11.78 -22.50 -25.26
CA GLY A 308 -12.41 -21.25 -25.69
C GLY A 308 -13.60 -20.77 -24.84
N ALA A 309 -14.00 -21.51 -23.81
CA ALA A 309 -15.03 -21.05 -22.89
C ALA A 309 -14.50 -19.90 -22.01
N THR A 310 -15.28 -18.83 -21.87
CA THR A 310 -15.03 -17.79 -20.85
C THR A 310 -15.61 -18.26 -19.53
N ILE A 311 -14.76 -18.37 -18.52
CA ILE A 311 -15.06 -19.03 -17.24
C ILE A 311 -15.07 -18.07 -16.04
N LEU A 312 -14.62 -16.84 -16.25
CA LEU A 312 -14.69 -15.75 -15.29
C LEU A 312 -14.91 -14.44 -16.03
N GLN A 313 -15.80 -13.59 -15.52
CA GLN A 313 -15.97 -12.20 -15.93
C GLN A 313 -16.12 -11.32 -14.69
N GLU A 314 -15.17 -10.42 -14.47
CA GLU A 314 -15.11 -9.55 -13.31
C GLU A 314 -15.05 -8.08 -13.72
N ARG A 315 -15.99 -7.29 -13.19
CA ARG A 315 -15.93 -5.84 -13.23
C ARG A 315 -15.33 -5.35 -11.93
N SER A 316 -14.30 -4.51 -11.99
CA SER A 316 -13.76 -3.86 -10.81
C SER A 316 -14.28 -2.44 -10.68
N ALA A 317 -14.68 -2.06 -9.46
CA ALA A 317 -14.93 -0.67 -9.09
C ALA A 317 -13.64 0.06 -8.65
N VAL A 318 -12.57 -0.69 -8.33
CA VAL A 318 -11.27 -0.16 -7.95
C VAL A 318 -10.42 0.00 -9.21
N THR A 319 -10.82 0.98 -10.02
CA THR A 319 -10.17 1.33 -11.29
C THR A 319 -9.69 2.79 -11.23
N ALA A 320 -8.42 2.98 -11.54
CA ALA A 320 -7.72 4.25 -11.62
C ALA A 320 -7.39 4.55 -13.08
N ILE A 321 -7.71 5.77 -13.52
CA ILE A 321 -7.54 6.22 -14.89
C ILE A 321 -6.84 7.57 -14.87
N ARG A 322 -5.72 7.70 -15.57
CA ARG A 322 -5.14 9.02 -15.82
C ARG A 322 -5.87 9.66 -17.00
N PRO A 323 -6.15 10.96 -16.95
CA PRO A 323 -6.98 11.60 -17.96
C PRO A 323 -6.24 11.63 -19.29
N HIS A 324 -6.94 11.16 -20.30
CA HIS A 324 -6.72 11.46 -21.71
C HIS A 324 -8.11 11.70 -22.36
N GLY A 325 -8.92 12.56 -21.74
CA GLY A 325 -10.30 12.88 -22.17
C GLY A 325 -11.34 11.79 -21.90
N GLU A 326 -12.50 11.88 -22.57
CA GLU A 326 -13.64 10.93 -22.49
C GLU A 326 -13.36 9.55 -23.16
N ALA A 327 -12.10 9.22 -23.38
CA ALA A 327 -11.69 8.03 -24.14
C ALA A 327 -11.97 6.71 -23.41
N LEU A 328 -12.10 6.74 -22.08
CA LEU A 328 -12.22 5.54 -21.26
C LEU A 328 -13.45 5.61 -20.35
N CYS A 329 -14.12 4.47 -20.18
CA CYS A 329 -15.18 4.32 -19.18
C CYS A 329 -14.61 4.49 -17.78
N ASP A 330 -15.19 5.37 -16.96
CA ASP A 330 -14.67 5.67 -15.62
C ASP A 330 -14.64 4.44 -14.69
N ALA A 331 -15.60 3.51 -14.85
CA ALA A 331 -15.73 2.33 -14.00
C ALA A 331 -14.76 1.19 -14.38
N CYS A 332 -14.68 0.83 -15.66
CA CYS A 332 -13.94 -0.37 -16.10
C CYS A 332 -12.77 -0.07 -17.05
N ALA A 333 -12.56 1.21 -17.38
CA ALA A 333 -11.55 1.65 -18.35
C ALA A 333 -11.64 0.99 -19.74
N ALA A 334 -12.85 0.55 -20.13
CA ALA A 334 -13.11 0.14 -21.51
C ALA A 334 -12.99 1.35 -22.44
N ASP A 335 -12.42 1.14 -23.62
CA ASP A 335 -12.30 2.14 -24.67
C ASP A 335 -13.69 2.58 -25.18
N MET A 336 -14.05 3.83 -24.89
CA MET A 336 -15.34 4.43 -25.24
C MET A 336 -15.48 4.61 -26.75
N GLU A 337 -14.39 4.76 -27.52
CA GLU A 337 -14.45 4.88 -28.98
C GLU A 337 -15.02 3.62 -29.64
N THR A 338 -14.80 2.46 -29.01
CA THR A 338 -15.33 1.19 -29.47
C THR A 338 -16.82 0.98 -29.15
N ILE A 339 -17.40 1.85 -28.32
CA ILE A 339 -18.80 1.75 -27.87
C ILE A 339 -19.68 2.70 -28.68
N PRO A 340 -20.79 2.23 -29.29
CA PRO A 340 -21.74 3.10 -29.99
C PRO A 340 -22.28 4.22 -29.10
N GLN A 341 -22.38 5.45 -29.61
CA GLN A 341 -22.78 6.62 -28.80
C GLN A 341 -24.11 6.44 -28.06
N GLY A 342 -25.10 5.79 -28.68
CA GLY A 342 -26.42 5.53 -28.06
C GLY A 342 -26.42 4.44 -26.96
N GLU A 343 -25.31 3.72 -26.79
CA GLU A 343 -25.12 2.72 -25.73
C GLU A 343 -24.27 3.26 -24.57
N ARG A 344 -23.69 4.45 -24.72
CA ARG A 344 -22.90 5.12 -23.68
C ARG A 344 -23.83 5.78 -22.67
N TRP A 345 -23.39 5.79 -21.42
CA TRP A 345 -24.07 6.41 -20.30
C TRP A 345 -23.19 7.51 -19.73
N TYR A 346 -23.81 8.54 -19.17
CA TYR A 346 -23.12 9.66 -18.56
C TYR A 346 -23.76 9.98 -17.21
N CYS A 347 -22.95 10.41 -16.25
CA CYS A 347 -23.48 10.92 -14.99
C CYS A 347 -24.36 12.16 -15.27
N PRO A 348 -25.62 12.22 -14.80
CA PRO A 348 -26.48 13.37 -15.05
C PRO A 348 -25.99 14.66 -14.36
N GLY A 349 -25.18 14.56 -13.30
CA GLY A 349 -24.59 15.71 -12.61
C GLY A 349 -23.34 16.26 -13.27
N CYS A 350 -22.31 15.43 -13.46
CA CYS A 350 -20.98 15.89 -13.92
C CYS A 350 -20.51 15.29 -15.26
N ASN A 351 -21.42 14.68 -16.02
CA ASN A 351 -21.16 14.09 -17.34
C ASN A 351 -20.06 13.00 -17.39
N LEU A 352 -19.74 12.35 -16.27
CA LEU A 352 -18.72 11.30 -16.22
C LEU A 352 -19.11 10.08 -17.10
N PRO A 353 -18.24 9.57 -17.99
CA PRO A 353 -18.62 8.61 -19.03
C PRO A 353 -18.57 7.13 -18.58
N PHE A 354 -19.55 6.34 -19.01
CA PHE A 354 -19.67 4.91 -18.75
C PHE A 354 -20.02 4.11 -20.02
N CYS A 355 -19.38 2.96 -20.22
CA CYS A 355 -19.57 2.13 -21.42
C CYS A 355 -20.89 1.34 -21.46
N SER A 356 -21.61 1.26 -20.34
CA SER A 356 -22.86 0.50 -20.22
C SER A 356 -23.61 0.90 -18.95
N GLU A 357 -24.91 0.63 -18.92
CA GLU A 357 -25.77 0.82 -17.74
C GLU A 357 -25.18 0.12 -16.50
N ALA A 358 -24.69 -1.11 -16.65
CA ALA A 358 -24.06 -1.85 -15.56
C ALA A 358 -22.81 -1.15 -14.97
N CYS A 359 -22.04 -0.42 -15.78
CA CYS A 359 -20.91 0.38 -15.28
C CYS A 359 -21.38 1.65 -14.57
N TRP A 360 -22.43 2.29 -15.08
CA TRP A 360 -23.06 3.44 -14.42
C TRP A 360 -23.69 3.05 -13.07
N ASP A 361 -24.42 1.94 -13.01
CA ASP A 361 -24.99 1.40 -11.78
C ASP A 361 -23.92 1.02 -10.76
N LEU A 362 -22.84 0.36 -11.22
CA LEU A 362 -21.69 0.07 -10.37
C LEU A 362 -21.11 1.36 -9.78
N ALA A 363 -20.89 2.38 -10.59
CA ALA A 363 -20.34 3.65 -10.14
C ALA A 363 -21.24 4.35 -9.12
N ARG A 364 -22.52 4.52 -9.45
CA ARG A 364 -23.52 5.16 -8.59
C ARG A 364 -23.65 4.50 -7.23
N THR A 365 -23.59 3.18 -7.19
CA THR A 365 -23.74 2.41 -5.94
C THR A 365 -22.44 2.31 -5.14
N LYS A 366 -21.28 2.33 -5.80
CA LYS A 366 -20.01 2.04 -5.17
C LYS A 366 -19.20 3.26 -4.81
N TYR A 367 -19.13 4.31 -5.65
CA TYR A 367 -18.16 5.40 -5.45
C TYR A 367 -18.58 6.80 -5.94
N HIS A 368 -19.66 6.92 -6.72
CA HIS A 368 -20.02 8.18 -7.39
C HIS A 368 -21.55 8.39 -7.42
N ALA A 369 -22.13 8.83 -6.31
CA ALA A 369 -23.53 9.25 -6.26
C ALA A 369 -23.73 10.57 -7.05
N PRO A 370 -24.63 10.63 -8.04
CA PRO A 370 -24.86 11.84 -8.85
C PRO A 370 -25.40 13.02 -8.05
N ASN A 371 -24.84 14.21 -8.26
CA ASN A 371 -25.36 15.51 -7.82
C ASN A 371 -26.15 16.13 -8.98
N GLU A 372 -27.44 15.80 -9.11
CA GLU A 372 -28.28 16.21 -10.25
C GLU A 372 -28.83 17.64 -10.13
N ASP A 373 -28.95 18.12 -8.89
CA ASP A 373 -29.55 19.41 -8.56
C ASP A 373 -28.51 20.53 -8.41
N ASP A 374 -27.23 20.24 -8.73
CA ASP A 374 -26.10 21.16 -8.56
C ASP A 374 -26.04 21.79 -7.16
N GLU A 375 -26.32 20.97 -6.14
CA GLU A 375 -26.20 21.40 -4.74
C GLU A 375 -24.73 21.64 -4.40
N GLU A 376 -24.45 22.62 -3.54
CA GLU A 376 -23.11 22.98 -3.08
C GLU A 376 -23.15 23.44 -1.61
N THR A 377 -22.03 23.30 -0.90
CA THR A 377 -21.78 23.94 0.40
C THR A 377 -21.54 25.44 0.23
N ASP A 378 -21.51 26.21 1.33
CA ASP A 378 -21.20 27.65 1.30
C ASP A 378 -19.82 27.97 0.69
N GLU A 379 -18.91 27.00 0.67
CA GLU A 379 -17.56 27.10 0.12
C GLU A 379 -17.45 26.58 -1.33
N GLY A 380 -18.57 26.21 -1.97
CA GLY A 380 -18.61 25.75 -3.38
C GLY A 380 -18.23 24.28 -3.60
N TYR A 381 -18.03 23.51 -2.52
CA TYR A 381 -17.82 22.06 -2.61
C TYR A 381 -19.14 21.29 -2.72
N PRO A 382 -19.13 20.06 -3.29
CA PRO A 382 -20.33 19.23 -3.37
C PRO A 382 -20.89 18.89 -1.99
N PRO A 383 -22.20 18.64 -1.84
CA PRO A 383 -22.80 18.39 -0.55
C PRO A 383 -22.36 17.02 -0.03
N GLY A 384 -22.48 16.81 1.28
CA GLY A 384 -22.12 15.55 1.90
C GLY A 384 -22.88 14.34 1.36
N GLN A 385 -24.01 14.48 0.69
CA GLN A 385 -24.76 13.38 0.10
C GLN A 385 -24.08 12.84 -1.17
N THR A 386 -23.44 13.72 -1.94
CA THR A 386 -22.81 13.46 -3.25
C THR A 386 -21.40 14.05 -3.32
N PRO A 387 -20.52 13.79 -2.34
CA PRO A 387 -19.24 14.50 -2.16
C PRO A 387 -18.23 14.26 -3.30
N PHE A 388 -18.52 13.28 -4.18
CA PHE A 388 -17.68 12.90 -5.30
C PHE A 388 -18.38 13.14 -6.63
N CYS A 389 -19.42 13.98 -6.70
CA CYS A 389 -19.99 14.45 -7.95
C CYS A 389 -20.09 15.98 -7.89
N PRO A 390 -19.28 16.72 -8.67
CA PRO A 390 -19.23 18.17 -8.61
C PRO A 390 -20.50 18.86 -9.11
N GLY A 391 -21.42 18.13 -9.76
CA GLY A 391 -22.47 18.76 -10.54
C GLY A 391 -21.88 19.43 -11.79
N THR A 392 -22.63 20.36 -12.38
CA THR A 392 -22.21 21.13 -13.56
C THR A 392 -21.47 22.42 -13.19
N SER A 393 -21.63 22.91 -11.96
CA SER A 393 -21.07 24.19 -11.48
C SER A 393 -20.04 24.06 -10.36
N GLY A 394 -20.00 22.94 -9.64
CA GLY A 394 -19.21 22.81 -8.43
C GLY A 394 -17.73 22.50 -8.67
N ASN A 395 -16.95 22.56 -7.59
CA ASN A 395 -15.51 22.34 -7.63
C ASN A 395 -15.14 20.89 -8.01
N GLU A 396 -14.40 20.72 -9.10
CA GLU A 396 -13.89 19.41 -9.55
C GLU A 396 -12.58 18.97 -8.86
N ASP A 397 -12.14 19.68 -7.81
CA ASP A 397 -10.80 19.57 -7.21
C ASP A 397 -10.41 18.13 -6.86
N ILE A 398 -11.30 17.38 -6.20
CA ILE A 398 -11.02 16.00 -5.79
C ILE A 398 -10.92 15.03 -6.99
N HIS A 399 -11.58 15.34 -8.11
CA HIS A 399 -11.53 14.53 -9.32
C HIS A 399 -10.25 14.77 -10.11
N VAL A 400 -9.78 16.01 -10.16
CA VAL A 400 -8.55 16.37 -10.89
C VAL A 400 -7.28 16.11 -10.06
N LEU A 401 -7.40 15.93 -8.75
CA LEU A 401 -6.27 15.66 -7.86
C LEU A 401 -5.52 14.39 -8.27
N GLY A 402 -4.20 14.50 -8.44
CA GLY A 402 -3.32 13.40 -8.86
C GLY A 402 -3.50 12.96 -10.32
N ARG A 403 -4.20 13.75 -11.14
CA ARG A 403 -4.49 13.45 -12.55
C ARG A 403 -3.76 14.36 -13.56
N ALA A 404 -2.70 15.05 -13.15
CA ALA A 404 -2.00 15.96 -14.05
C ALA A 404 -1.42 15.25 -15.29
N GLU A 405 -1.86 15.65 -16.50
CA GLU A 405 -1.35 15.09 -17.77
C GLU A 405 0.17 15.30 -17.95
N SER A 406 0.68 16.41 -17.40
CA SER A 406 2.10 16.78 -17.41
C SER A 406 2.95 15.97 -16.41
N SER A 407 2.34 15.06 -15.64
CA SER A 407 3.04 14.29 -14.62
C SER A 407 4.23 13.52 -15.22
N THR A 408 5.35 13.61 -14.52
CA THR A 408 6.58 12.88 -14.83
C THR A 408 6.64 11.53 -14.13
N THR A 409 5.62 11.18 -13.34
CA THR A 409 5.57 9.98 -12.49
C THR A 409 4.27 9.18 -12.71
N PRO A 410 3.93 8.84 -13.97
CA PRO A 410 2.62 8.32 -14.36
C PRO A 410 2.22 7.03 -13.62
N GLU A 411 3.18 6.16 -13.33
CA GLU A 411 2.94 4.94 -12.57
C GLU A 411 2.57 5.20 -11.10
N TRP A 412 3.12 6.26 -10.48
CA TRP A 412 2.84 6.60 -9.08
C TRP A 412 1.48 7.28 -8.92
N ASP A 413 1.12 8.14 -9.88
CA ASP A 413 -0.19 8.78 -9.95
C ASP A 413 -1.28 7.70 -9.93
N LEU A 414 -1.13 6.62 -10.70
CA LEU A 414 -2.08 5.51 -10.75
C LEU A 414 -2.30 4.84 -9.39
N TYR A 415 -1.25 4.64 -8.59
CA TYR A 415 -1.41 4.08 -7.24
C TYR A 415 -2.13 5.04 -6.30
N PHE A 416 -1.86 6.34 -6.39
CA PHE A 416 -2.64 7.33 -5.65
C PHE A 416 -4.11 7.35 -6.09
N LEU A 417 -4.38 7.22 -7.39
CA LEU A 417 -5.76 7.17 -7.91
C LEU A 417 -6.49 5.88 -7.49
N LEU A 418 -5.79 4.75 -7.34
CA LEU A 418 -6.38 3.53 -6.73
C LEU A 418 -6.75 3.77 -5.26
N LEU A 419 -5.88 4.45 -4.51
CA LEU A 419 -6.15 4.85 -3.13
C LEU A 419 -7.38 5.78 -3.08
N SER A 420 -7.39 6.84 -3.88
CA SER A 420 -8.50 7.79 -3.99
C SER A 420 -9.81 7.06 -4.29
N ARG A 421 -9.85 6.19 -5.31
CA ARG A 421 -11.03 5.39 -5.64
C ARG A 421 -11.48 4.50 -4.48
N THR A 422 -10.55 3.87 -3.78
CA THR A 422 -10.85 3.02 -2.61
C THR A 422 -11.46 3.82 -1.46
N MET A 423 -10.96 5.03 -1.19
CA MET A 423 -11.52 5.91 -0.16
C MET A 423 -12.89 6.46 -0.57
N GLN A 424 -13.08 6.81 -1.85
CA GLN A 424 -14.41 7.16 -2.40
C GLN A 424 -15.41 6.01 -2.20
N MET A 425 -14.96 4.78 -2.46
CA MET A 425 -15.77 3.59 -2.26
C MET A 425 -16.17 3.38 -0.81
N ALA A 426 -15.20 3.51 0.10
CA ALA A 426 -15.42 3.38 1.54
C ALA A 426 -16.43 4.41 2.06
N GLU A 427 -16.32 5.66 1.61
CA GLU A 427 -17.23 6.74 2.01
C GLU A 427 -18.64 6.60 1.44
N THR A 428 -18.75 6.19 0.17
CA THR A 428 -20.06 5.98 -0.49
C THR A 428 -20.79 4.80 0.14
N GLN A 429 -20.09 3.69 0.37
CA GLN A 429 -20.67 2.48 0.97
C GLN A 429 -20.74 2.53 2.51
N ARG A 430 -20.12 3.54 3.14
CA ARG A 430 -20.01 3.72 4.60
C ARG A 430 -19.33 2.56 5.32
N VAL A 431 -18.36 1.92 4.68
CA VAL A 431 -17.56 0.79 5.20
C VAL A 431 -16.15 1.28 5.52
N HIS A 432 -15.40 0.56 6.36
CA HIS A 432 -13.97 0.81 6.53
C HIS A 432 -13.22 0.42 5.24
N PRO A 433 -12.23 1.19 4.75
CA PRO A 433 -11.60 0.88 3.46
C PRO A 433 -10.90 -0.48 3.40
N LEU A 434 -10.37 -1.00 4.51
CA LEU A 434 -9.81 -2.36 4.57
C LEU A 434 -10.87 -3.47 4.62
N ASP A 435 -12.13 -3.14 4.89
CA ASP A 435 -13.24 -4.11 4.92
C ASP A 435 -14.01 -4.18 3.60
N LEU A 436 -13.69 -3.32 2.63
CA LEU A 436 -14.20 -3.44 1.26
C LEU A 436 -13.80 -4.81 0.70
N PHE A 437 -14.75 -5.57 0.13
CA PHE A 437 -14.47 -6.90 -0.42
C PHE A 437 -13.31 -6.86 -1.41
N GLU A 438 -13.26 -5.80 -2.22
CA GLU A 438 -12.25 -5.56 -3.23
C GLU A 438 -10.82 -5.41 -2.67
N ILE A 439 -10.70 -5.17 -1.36
CA ILE A 439 -9.44 -4.88 -0.65
C ILE A 439 -9.11 -5.94 0.41
N LYS A 440 -10.11 -6.34 1.19
CA LYS A 440 -9.99 -7.14 2.42
C LYS A 440 -9.07 -8.35 2.26
N TYR A 441 -9.26 -9.11 1.18
CA TYR A 441 -8.56 -10.38 0.94
C TYR A 441 -7.29 -10.27 0.08
N LEU A 442 -6.89 -9.06 -0.33
CA LEU A 442 -5.65 -8.83 -1.08
C LEU A 442 -4.43 -9.09 -0.20
N TRP A 443 -3.41 -9.74 -0.77
CA TRP A 443 -2.18 -10.05 -0.07
C TRP A 443 -1.34 -8.77 0.15
N GLY A 444 -1.18 -8.36 1.41
CA GLY A 444 -0.56 -7.09 1.80
C GLY A 444 0.89 -7.15 2.29
N ASP A 445 1.42 -8.30 2.69
CA ASP A 445 2.74 -8.42 3.35
C ASP A 445 3.66 -9.51 2.75
N TRP A 446 4.90 -9.62 3.23
CA TRP A 446 5.78 -10.78 2.95
C TRP A 446 6.23 -11.48 4.25
N SER A 447 5.78 -10.99 5.41
CA SER A 447 6.29 -11.40 6.71
C SER A 447 5.47 -12.55 7.30
N SER A 448 6.15 -13.64 7.64
CA SER A 448 5.54 -14.80 8.28
C SER A 448 5.20 -14.49 9.75
N ARG A 449 4.00 -13.96 10.02
CA ARG A 449 3.40 -13.74 11.35
C ARG A 449 4.23 -12.88 12.33
N ALA A 450 3.53 -12.22 13.25
CA ALA A 450 4.16 -11.53 14.37
C ALA A 450 5.12 -12.50 15.12
N PRO A 451 6.27 -12.02 15.61
CA PRO A 451 7.22 -12.87 16.30
C PRO A 451 6.57 -13.46 17.55
N ASN A 452 6.29 -14.76 17.54
CA ASN A 452 6.02 -15.49 18.77
C ASN A 452 7.16 -15.17 19.77
N ASN A 453 6.82 -14.65 20.95
CA ASN A 453 7.71 -14.31 22.09
C ASN A 453 8.38 -12.91 22.08
N LEU A 454 7.80 -11.87 21.47
CA LEU A 454 8.35 -10.49 21.50
C LEU A 454 9.86 -10.40 21.14
N LYS A 455 10.37 -11.34 20.35
CA LYS A 455 11.78 -11.34 19.90
C LYS A 455 11.92 -10.33 18.78
N ILE A 456 12.08 -9.07 19.16
CA ILE A 456 12.25 -7.97 18.20
C ILE A 456 13.58 -8.19 17.46
N PRO A 457 13.55 -8.30 16.12
CA PRO A 457 14.76 -8.38 15.32
C PRO A 457 15.70 -7.20 15.61
N LEU A 458 17.00 -7.37 15.39
CA LEU A 458 17.95 -6.27 15.59
C LEU A 458 17.77 -5.15 14.55
N LYS A 459 17.25 -5.47 13.37
CA LYS A 459 17.00 -4.55 12.25
C LYS A 459 15.55 -4.61 11.82
N SER A 460 15.01 -3.52 11.28
CA SER A 460 13.60 -3.35 10.91
C SER A 460 13.11 -4.20 9.72
N GLY A 461 14.00 -4.93 9.04
CA GLY A 461 13.66 -5.80 7.90
C GLY A 461 13.84 -5.12 6.53
N PRO A 462 13.66 -5.86 5.43
CA PRO A 462 13.83 -5.31 4.09
C PRO A 462 12.68 -4.37 3.72
N LYS A 463 13.02 -3.19 3.19
CA LYS A 463 12.06 -2.22 2.65
C LYS A 463 11.77 -2.55 1.19
N THR A 464 10.56 -3.02 0.91
CA THR A 464 10.16 -3.53 -0.42
C THR A 464 8.97 -2.79 -1.02
N LEU A 465 8.26 -1.97 -0.24
CA LEU A 465 7.13 -1.18 -0.73
C LEU A 465 7.66 0.15 -1.27
N PRO A 466 7.53 0.47 -2.57
CA PRO A 466 7.96 1.76 -3.09
C PRO A 466 7.28 2.90 -2.34
N TYR A 467 8.02 3.96 -2.04
CA TYR A 467 7.52 5.09 -1.24
C TYR A 467 7.82 6.44 -1.90
N SER A 468 6.89 7.38 -1.78
CA SER A 468 7.01 8.76 -2.26
C SER A 468 6.25 9.67 -1.30
N VAL A 469 6.91 10.71 -0.78
CA VAL A 469 6.27 11.70 0.12
C VAL A 469 5.04 12.31 -0.55
N ARG A 470 5.18 12.74 -1.81
CA ARG A 470 4.08 13.28 -2.61
C ARG A 470 2.84 12.40 -2.63
N HIS A 471 3.00 11.11 -2.93
CA HIS A 471 1.84 10.23 -3.15
C HIS A 471 1.30 9.60 -1.88
N HIS A 472 2.14 9.43 -0.85
CA HIS A 472 1.76 8.77 0.39
C HIS A 472 1.31 9.75 1.48
N VAL A 473 1.69 11.04 1.35
CA VAL A 473 1.40 12.07 2.35
C VAL A 473 0.77 13.30 1.71
N GLU A 474 1.45 14.02 0.82
CA GLU A 474 0.99 15.34 0.32
C GLU A 474 -0.37 15.26 -0.39
N LEU A 475 -0.48 14.41 -1.42
CA LEU A 475 -1.74 14.24 -2.16
C LEU A 475 -2.84 13.62 -1.31
N VAL A 476 -2.48 12.81 -0.31
CA VAL A 476 -3.45 12.20 0.60
C VAL A 476 -4.01 13.25 1.56
N LEU A 477 -3.16 14.13 2.09
CA LEU A 477 -3.58 15.25 2.93
C LEU A 477 -4.50 16.19 2.14
N GLN A 478 -4.09 16.60 0.94
CA GLN A 478 -4.91 17.43 0.04
C GLN A 478 -6.28 16.79 -0.26
N TRP A 479 -6.32 15.47 -0.44
CA TRP A 479 -7.58 14.76 -0.67
C TRP A 479 -8.54 14.91 0.52
N PHE A 480 -8.02 14.88 1.76
CA PHE A 480 -8.84 15.07 2.96
C PHE A 480 -9.17 16.52 3.26
N GLU A 481 -8.28 17.46 2.94
CA GLU A 481 -8.54 18.92 3.00
C GLU A 481 -9.72 19.28 2.09
N ILE A 482 -9.78 18.70 0.89
CA ILE A 482 -10.94 18.90 0.00
C ILE A 482 -12.18 18.18 0.55
N LEU A 483 -12.06 16.91 0.96
CA LEU A 483 -13.23 16.12 1.37
C LEU A 483 -13.86 16.64 2.65
N MET A 484 -13.10 17.24 3.58
CA MET A 484 -13.64 17.68 4.87
C MET A 484 -14.72 18.76 4.73
N HIS A 485 -14.67 19.57 3.66
CA HIS A 485 -15.67 20.58 3.34
C HIS A 485 -17.03 19.97 2.99
N SER A 486 -17.05 18.85 2.26
CA SER A 486 -18.27 18.06 2.03
C SER A 486 -18.61 17.12 3.20
N ARG A 487 -17.61 16.68 3.96
CA ARG A 487 -17.71 15.66 5.01
C ARG A 487 -16.90 16.07 6.24
N PRO A 488 -17.47 16.84 7.19
CA PRO A 488 -16.73 17.31 8.37
C PRO A 488 -16.10 16.19 9.20
N ARG A 489 -16.70 14.99 9.23
CA ARG A 489 -16.15 13.79 9.89
C ARG A 489 -14.90 13.18 9.23
N CYS A 490 -14.53 13.64 8.03
CA CYS A 490 -13.32 13.23 7.32
C CYS A 490 -12.17 14.23 7.53
N ARG A 491 -12.37 15.25 8.37
CA ARG A 491 -11.30 16.17 8.78
C ARG A 491 -10.13 15.39 9.36
N PRO A 492 -8.88 15.60 8.88
CA PRO A 492 -7.70 14.94 9.41
C PRO A 492 -7.64 14.98 10.94
N TYR A 493 -7.24 13.86 11.55
CA TYR A 493 -7.16 13.65 13.01
C TYR A 493 -8.47 13.68 13.79
N SER A 494 -9.63 13.90 13.16
CA SER A 494 -10.91 13.61 13.82
C SER A 494 -11.02 12.13 14.21
N LYS A 495 -11.85 11.81 15.21
CA LYS A 495 -12.07 10.41 15.65
C LYS A 495 -12.39 9.46 14.51
N GLN A 496 -13.31 9.86 13.61
CA GLN A 496 -13.70 9.03 12.48
C GLN A 496 -12.57 8.89 11.45
N TRP A 497 -11.79 9.96 11.22
CA TRP A 497 -10.62 9.89 10.35
C TRP A 497 -9.55 8.95 10.91
N LEU A 498 -9.25 9.02 12.20
CA LEU A 498 -8.27 8.13 12.85
C LEU A 498 -8.69 6.64 12.82
N VAL A 499 -10.00 6.38 12.83
CA VAL A 499 -10.51 5.01 12.71
C VAL A 499 -10.47 4.50 11.28
N LYS A 500 -10.72 5.35 10.27
CA LYS A 500 -10.91 4.91 8.88
C LYS A 500 -9.75 5.21 7.93
N TYR A 501 -8.92 6.19 8.25
CA TYR A 501 -7.99 6.82 7.32
C TYR A 501 -6.64 7.20 7.95
N ASP A 502 -6.38 6.83 9.20
CA ASP A 502 -5.07 7.03 9.84
C ASP A 502 -3.95 6.47 8.94
N TRP A 503 -2.75 7.03 9.05
CA TRP A 503 -1.69 6.82 8.06
C TRP A 503 -1.32 5.35 7.86
N TRP A 504 -1.46 4.51 8.89
CA TRP A 504 -1.19 3.07 8.77
C TRP A 504 -2.18 2.37 7.82
N ILE A 505 -3.42 2.86 7.71
CA ILE A 505 -4.44 2.36 6.80
C ILE A 505 -4.05 2.70 5.37
N ILE A 506 -3.66 3.96 5.14
CA ILE A 506 -3.16 4.44 3.84
C ILE A 506 -1.96 3.60 3.38
N GLN A 507 -0.99 3.38 4.27
CA GLN A 507 0.18 2.53 3.98
C GLN A 507 -0.21 1.08 3.69
N THR A 508 -1.18 0.53 4.42
CA THR A 508 -1.70 -0.83 4.21
C THR A 508 -2.38 -0.96 2.86
N LEU A 509 -3.13 0.06 2.42
CA LEU A 509 -3.78 0.09 1.11
C LEU A 509 -2.74 0.09 -0.02
N PHE A 510 -1.71 0.94 0.04
CA PHE A 510 -0.60 0.90 -0.92
C PHE A 510 0.09 -0.48 -0.96
N ALA A 511 0.31 -1.08 0.21
CA ALA A 511 0.89 -2.41 0.33
C ALA A 511 0.02 -3.50 -0.34
N LYS A 512 -1.31 -3.40 -0.21
CA LYS A 512 -2.27 -4.30 -0.84
C LYS A 512 -2.32 -4.12 -2.36
N PHE A 513 -2.24 -2.89 -2.89
CA PHE A 513 -2.25 -2.65 -4.34
C PHE A 513 -1.00 -3.17 -5.07
N ARG A 514 0.19 -2.97 -4.50
CA ARG A 514 1.48 -3.18 -5.20
C ARG A 514 1.70 -4.59 -5.75
N GLY A 515 1.06 -5.60 -5.16
CA GLY A 515 1.18 -7.01 -5.56
C GLY A 515 0.09 -7.51 -6.51
N VAL A 516 -0.96 -6.73 -6.75
CA VAL A 516 -2.19 -7.22 -7.42
C VAL A 516 -2.73 -6.29 -8.51
N ALA A 517 -2.37 -5.00 -8.47
CA ALA A 517 -2.85 -4.04 -9.45
C ALA A 517 -2.35 -4.41 -10.85
N ASP A 518 -3.30 -4.62 -11.76
CA ASP A 518 -3.02 -4.77 -13.18
C ASP A 518 -2.87 -3.39 -13.81
N ALA A 519 -1.87 -3.21 -14.67
CA ALA A 519 -1.58 -1.94 -15.31
C ALA A 519 -1.73 -2.06 -16.83
N GLN A 520 -2.37 -1.06 -17.44
CA GLN A 520 -2.48 -0.91 -18.88
C GLN A 520 -1.79 0.38 -19.32
N GLN A 521 -1.05 0.26 -20.42
CA GLN A 521 -0.40 1.39 -21.09
C GLN A 521 -1.35 2.02 -22.11
N SER A 522 -1.26 3.33 -22.25
CA SER A 522 -1.93 4.09 -23.31
C SER A 522 -1.44 3.62 -24.67
N THR A 523 -2.36 3.38 -25.60
CA THR A 523 -2.04 3.05 -26.99
C THR A 523 -1.44 4.24 -27.74
N TRP A 524 -1.70 5.47 -27.28
CA TRP A 524 -1.17 6.70 -27.89
C TRP A 524 0.19 7.11 -27.34
N THR A 525 0.37 7.08 -26.02
CA THR A 525 1.58 7.62 -25.37
C THR A 525 2.59 6.54 -24.96
N GLY A 526 2.17 5.27 -24.89
CA GLY A 526 2.98 4.16 -24.35
C GLY A 526 3.26 4.26 -22.85
N LYS A 527 2.75 5.29 -22.16
CA LYS A 527 2.89 5.47 -20.71
C LYS A 527 1.77 4.71 -19.97
N PRO A 528 1.97 4.37 -18.68
CA PRO A 528 0.88 3.85 -17.84
C PRO A 528 -0.33 4.80 -17.85
N GLU A 529 -1.52 4.26 -18.09
CA GLU A 529 -2.76 5.04 -18.24
C GLU A 529 -3.86 4.56 -17.31
N VAL A 530 -3.92 3.24 -17.06
CA VAL A 530 -4.92 2.62 -16.21
C VAL A 530 -4.23 1.68 -15.23
N ALA A 531 -4.71 1.68 -13.99
CA ALA A 531 -4.45 0.61 -13.03
C ALA A 531 -5.78 0.13 -12.45
N ALA A 532 -5.92 -1.18 -12.23
CA ALA A 532 -7.16 -1.73 -11.67
C ALA A 532 -6.89 -2.96 -10.81
N VAL A 533 -7.70 -3.13 -9.77
CA VAL A 533 -7.61 -4.26 -8.84
C VAL A 533 -8.77 -5.22 -9.06
N HIS A 534 -8.47 -6.47 -9.41
CA HIS A 534 -9.48 -7.50 -9.68
C HIS A 534 -9.34 -8.63 -8.65
N PRO A 535 -10.04 -8.54 -7.51
CA PRO A 535 -9.83 -9.42 -6.35
C PRO A 535 -10.11 -10.91 -6.62
N LEU A 536 -10.97 -11.24 -7.60
CA LEU A 536 -11.26 -12.64 -7.95
C LEU A 536 -10.33 -13.15 -9.05
N TRP A 537 -10.09 -12.35 -10.09
CA TRP A 537 -9.20 -12.70 -11.19
C TRP A 537 -7.76 -12.95 -10.73
N CYS A 538 -7.28 -12.19 -9.75
CA CYS A 538 -5.92 -12.32 -9.23
C CYS A 538 -5.68 -13.59 -8.38
N LEU A 539 -6.72 -14.38 -8.10
CA LEU A 539 -6.61 -15.67 -7.40
C LEU A 539 -6.08 -16.79 -8.32
N ALA A 540 -6.10 -16.62 -9.64
CA ALA A 540 -5.48 -17.58 -10.56
C ALA A 540 -3.94 -17.47 -10.50
N ASN A 541 -3.28 -18.52 -10.05
CA ASN A 541 -1.82 -18.57 -9.92
C ASN A 541 -1.09 -18.60 -11.26
N HIS A 542 0.21 -18.29 -11.23
CA HIS A 542 1.05 -18.19 -12.41
C HIS A 542 1.52 -19.55 -12.96
N SER A 543 1.47 -19.71 -14.29
CA SER A 543 2.26 -20.68 -15.04
C SER A 543 2.77 -20.09 -16.35
N CYS A 544 4.01 -20.43 -16.73
CA CYS A 544 4.53 -20.15 -18.08
C CYS A 544 3.93 -21.07 -19.18
N ASN A 545 3.08 -22.02 -18.80
CA ASN A 545 2.21 -22.80 -19.69
C ASN A 545 0.77 -22.72 -19.13
N PRO A 546 0.09 -21.58 -19.27
CA PRO A 546 -1.22 -21.35 -18.67
C PRO A 546 -2.31 -22.19 -19.34
N ASN A 547 -3.41 -22.46 -18.64
CA ASN A 547 -4.61 -23.10 -19.24
C ASN A 547 -5.72 -22.08 -19.55
N VAL A 548 -5.50 -20.82 -19.19
CA VAL A 548 -6.38 -19.68 -19.52
C VAL A 548 -5.60 -18.52 -20.13
N THR A 549 -6.32 -17.64 -20.82
CA THR A 549 -5.86 -16.35 -21.33
C THR A 549 -6.91 -15.28 -21.03
N TRP A 550 -6.56 -14.01 -21.23
CA TRP A 550 -7.39 -12.86 -20.87
C TRP A 550 -7.18 -11.70 -21.85
N LYS A 551 -8.17 -10.79 -21.92
CA LYS A 551 -8.06 -9.56 -22.71
C LYS A 551 -7.61 -8.38 -21.86
N PRO A 552 -6.74 -7.49 -22.38
CA PRO A 552 -6.45 -6.22 -21.72
C PRO A 552 -7.68 -5.29 -21.80
N SER A 553 -7.84 -4.42 -20.80
CA SER A 553 -8.93 -3.41 -20.70
C SER A 553 -10.34 -3.95 -20.43
N GLY A 554 -11.18 -3.09 -19.84
CA GLY A 554 -12.60 -3.35 -19.60
C GLY A 554 -12.84 -4.41 -18.53
N VAL A 555 -13.94 -5.15 -18.71
CA VAL A 555 -14.32 -6.27 -17.85
C VAL A 555 -13.27 -7.38 -17.97
N ARG A 556 -12.56 -7.67 -16.89
CA ARG A 556 -11.55 -8.75 -16.90
C ARG A 556 -12.20 -10.09 -17.06
N ASN A 557 -11.51 -10.96 -17.78
CA ASN A 557 -11.99 -12.31 -18.00
C ASN A 557 -10.89 -13.35 -17.87
N LEU A 558 -11.28 -14.61 -17.70
CA LEU A 558 -10.45 -15.77 -17.98
C LEU A 558 -11.15 -16.62 -19.03
N THR A 559 -10.44 -16.95 -20.10
CA THR A 559 -10.93 -17.80 -21.18
C THR A 559 -10.01 -18.99 -21.33
N VAL A 560 -10.56 -20.21 -21.32
CA VAL A 560 -9.79 -21.44 -21.51
C VAL A 560 -9.08 -21.37 -22.85
N VAL A 561 -7.77 -21.60 -22.85
CA VAL A 561 -6.99 -21.57 -24.10
C VAL A 561 -7.52 -22.60 -25.09
N ARG A 562 -7.47 -22.30 -26.39
CA ARG A 562 -7.83 -23.25 -27.44
C ARG A 562 -6.75 -24.30 -27.66
N GLU A 563 -5.51 -23.97 -27.32
CA GLU A 563 -4.33 -24.81 -27.43
C GLU A 563 -3.30 -24.41 -26.36
N ARG A 564 -2.44 -25.34 -25.97
CA ARG A 564 -1.36 -25.08 -25.00
C ARG A 564 -0.18 -24.43 -25.73
N VAL A 565 0.36 -23.36 -25.17
CA VAL A 565 1.54 -22.64 -25.71
C VAL A 565 2.81 -23.50 -25.67
N TRP A 566 2.86 -24.48 -24.77
CA TRP A 566 3.95 -25.42 -24.65
C TRP A 566 3.44 -26.84 -24.40
N GLN A 567 4.13 -27.81 -24.99
CA GLN A 567 3.98 -29.22 -24.68
C GLN A 567 5.36 -29.84 -24.46
N PRO A 568 5.49 -30.84 -23.57
CA PRO A 568 6.73 -31.59 -23.45
C PRO A 568 7.12 -32.16 -24.81
N GLN A 569 8.28 -31.79 -25.34
CA GLN A 569 8.85 -32.51 -26.48
C GLN A 569 9.10 -33.95 -26.03
N GLN A 570 8.39 -34.92 -26.62
CA GLN A 570 8.78 -36.31 -26.46
C GLN A 570 10.22 -36.45 -26.95
N VAL A 571 11.06 -37.09 -26.16
CA VAL A 571 12.44 -37.42 -26.50
C VAL A 571 12.41 -38.35 -27.72
N SER A 572 12.40 -37.79 -28.93
CA SER A 572 12.78 -38.51 -30.14
C SER A 572 14.19 -38.08 -30.50
N SER A 573 15.12 -39.01 -30.32
CA SER A 573 16.47 -39.03 -30.85
C SER A 573 16.65 -38.27 -32.17
N SER A 574 17.24 -37.08 -32.11
CA SER A 574 17.80 -36.39 -33.28
C SER A 574 19.24 -35.95 -33.00
N LEU A 575 20.05 -36.92 -32.54
CA LEU A 575 21.48 -36.98 -32.86
C LEU A 575 21.63 -37.81 -34.14
N ALA A 576 21.07 -37.33 -35.25
CA ALA A 576 21.42 -37.80 -36.59
C ALA A 576 20.98 -36.77 -37.62
N ASN A 577 21.98 -36.13 -38.22
CA ASN A 577 21.96 -35.34 -39.45
C ASN A 577 21.53 -33.87 -39.31
N GLY A 578 22.53 -33.01 -39.58
CA GLY A 578 22.41 -31.57 -39.55
C GLY A 578 21.80 -30.94 -40.80
N HIS A 579 21.75 -29.61 -40.73
CA HIS A 579 21.32 -28.63 -41.74
C HIS A 579 19.82 -28.65 -42.07
N GLY A 580 19.11 -27.61 -41.62
CA GLY A 580 17.77 -27.31 -42.10
C GLY A 580 17.03 -26.30 -41.23
N SER A 581 16.80 -25.12 -41.78
CA SER A 581 15.93 -24.04 -41.26
C SER A 581 14.55 -24.56 -40.82
N VAL A 582 14.04 -24.09 -39.67
CA VAL A 582 12.67 -24.40 -39.20
C VAL A 582 11.80 -23.16 -39.37
N ASN A 583 11.02 -23.15 -40.46
CA ASN A 583 9.82 -22.33 -40.58
C ASN A 583 8.72 -22.91 -39.69
N GLY A 584 7.93 -22.02 -39.09
CA GLY A 584 6.85 -22.35 -38.16
C GLY A 584 5.80 -23.29 -38.75
N SER A 585 5.55 -24.39 -38.04
CA SER A 585 4.29 -25.16 -38.02
C SER A 585 4.49 -26.35 -37.07
N ASN A 586 4.24 -26.16 -35.78
CA ASN A 586 4.42 -27.22 -34.77
C ASN A 586 3.07 -27.74 -34.26
N GLY A 587 2.49 -28.68 -35.02
CA GLY A 587 1.77 -29.80 -34.40
C GLY A 587 2.79 -30.88 -34.09
N ASN A 588 2.85 -31.40 -32.85
CA ASN A 588 3.85 -32.41 -32.49
C ASN A 588 3.22 -33.72 -32.00
N ALA A 589 3.58 -34.77 -32.72
CA ALA A 589 3.16 -36.15 -32.61
C ALA A 589 3.84 -36.92 -31.47
N ASN A 590 3.13 -37.85 -30.82
CA ASN A 590 3.74 -38.88 -29.98
C ASN A 590 4.47 -39.96 -30.81
N ALA A 591 5.13 -40.93 -30.17
CA ALA A 591 5.76 -42.13 -30.78
C ALA A 591 4.86 -43.00 -31.70
N ASN A 592 3.60 -42.59 -31.92
CA ASN A 592 2.64 -43.09 -32.90
C ASN A 592 1.99 -41.97 -33.76
N GLY A 593 2.59 -40.79 -33.89
CA GLY A 593 2.09 -39.74 -34.80
C GLY A 593 1.01 -38.80 -34.23
N VAL A 594 0.46 -39.04 -33.04
CA VAL A 594 -0.75 -38.33 -32.58
C VAL A 594 -0.42 -37.39 -31.41
N SER A 595 -0.55 -36.07 -31.64
CA SER A 595 -0.61 -35.09 -30.55
C SER A 595 -1.89 -35.37 -29.76
N VAL A 596 -1.84 -35.44 -28.43
CA VAL A 596 -3.08 -35.49 -27.65
C VAL A 596 -3.72 -34.11 -27.79
N PRO A 597 -4.89 -33.99 -28.44
CA PRO A 597 -5.53 -32.70 -28.62
C PRO A 597 -5.90 -32.13 -27.26
N TRP A 598 -5.67 -30.84 -27.06
CA TRP A 598 -6.11 -30.15 -25.86
C TRP A 598 -7.64 -30.17 -25.78
N THR A 599 -8.20 -30.85 -24.78
CA THR A 599 -9.65 -31.00 -24.61
C THR A 599 -10.25 -30.05 -23.58
N GLY A 600 -9.47 -29.09 -23.08
CA GLY A 600 -9.90 -28.17 -22.02
C GLY A 600 -9.46 -28.64 -20.63
N ILE A 601 -9.96 -27.94 -19.61
CA ILE A 601 -9.59 -28.12 -18.20
C ILE A 601 -10.54 -29.15 -17.56
N LYS A 602 -10.04 -30.07 -16.75
CA LYS A 602 -10.86 -31.08 -16.06
C LYS A 602 -11.36 -30.59 -14.71
N ALA A 603 -12.48 -31.15 -14.27
CA ALA A 603 -12.97 -30.93 -12.91
C ALA A 603 -11.86 -31.26 -11.87
N GLY A 604 -11.68 -30.37 -10.89
CA GLY A 604 -10.64 -30.43 -9.88
C GLY A 604 -9.25 -29.93 -10.31
N GLU A 605 -9.06 -29.49 -11.57
CA GLU A 605 -7.80 -28.88 -11.99
C GLU A 605 -7.74 -27.39 -11.64
N GLU A 606 -6.55 -26.93 -11.24
CA GLU A 606 -6.28 -25.52 -10.95
C GLU A 606 -6.26 -24.67 -12.24
N ILE A 607 -6.78 -23.46 -12.16
CA ILE A 607 -6.76 -22.45 -13.20
C ILE A 607 -5.44 -21.68 -13.13
N TRP A 608 -4.65 -21.81 -14.19
CA TRP A 608 -3.32 -21.23 -14.30
C TRP A 608 -3.30 -20.07 -15.28
N ASN A 609 -3.09 -18.87 -14.75
CA ASN A 609 -2.92 -17.63 -15.49
C ASN A 609 -1.43 -17.37 -15.83
N HIS A 610 -1.14 -16.34 -16.62
CA HIS A 610 0.21 -15.89 -16.92
C HIS A 610 0.42 -14.42 -16.54
N TYR A 611 1.57 -14.12 -15.93
CA TYR A 611 1.96 -12.79 -15.44
C TYR A 611 3.15 -12.22 -16.22
N THR A 612 3.53 -12.92 -17.28
CA THR A 612 4.63 -12.55 -18.17
C THR A 612 4.25 -12.95 -19.59
N ASP A 613 5.02 -12.47 -20.56
CA ASP A 613 4.88 -12.89 -21.94
C ASP A 613 5.23 -14.37 -22.08
N ILE A 614 4.23 -15.18 -22.42
CA ILE A 614 4.35 -16.63 -22.59
C ILE A 614 4.98 -17.01 -23.93
N HIS A 615 5.10 -16.08 -24.88
CA HIS A 615 5.77 -16.31 -26.15
C HIS A 615 7.29 -16.13 -26.07
N GLU A 616 7.80 -15.54 -24.97
CA GLU A 616 9.22 -15.54 -24.66
C GLU A 616 9.75 -16.98 -24.54
N THR A 617 10.78 -17.30 -25.32
CA THR A 617 11.32 -18.66 -25.41
C THR A 617 12.44 -18.92 -24.42
N ASP A 618 13.19 -17.88 -23.97
CA ASP A 618 14.26 -18.05 -22.99
C ASP A 618 13.71 -18.07 -21.55
N VAL A 619 13.79 -19.23 -20.90
CA VAL A 619 13.41 -19.44 -19.49
C VAL A 619 14.07 -18.44 -18.54
N ARG A 620 15.31 -18.03 -18.80
CA ARG A 620 16.05 -17.08 -17.96
C ARG A 620 15.43 -15.70 -18.02
N GLN A 621 14.98 -15.28 -19.20
CA GLN A 621 14.29 -14.00 -19.36
C GLN A 621 12.92 -14.02 -18.68
N ARG A 622 12.13 -15.09 -18.86
CA ARG A 622 10.83 -15.23 -18.16
C ARG A 622 11.01 -15.19 -16.63
N ARG A 623 11.94 -15.97 -16.08
CA ARG A 623 12.23 -15.98 -14.64
C ARG A 623 12.73 -14.63 -14.13
N ALA A 624 13.62 -13.96 -14.88
CA ALA A 624 14.11 -12.64 -14.51
C ALA A 624 12.98 -11.61 -14.36
N ARG A 625 12.01 -11.60 -15.28
CA ARG A 625 10.82 -10.73 -15.20
C ARG A 625 9.92 -11.09 -14.00
N LEU A 626 9.75 -12.37 -13.72
CA LEU A 626 8.84 -12.87 -12.67
C LEU A 626 9.38 -12.76 -11.23
N ARG A 627 10.70 -12.70 -11.02
CA ARG A 627 11.30 -12.66 -9.67
C ARG A 627 10.73 -11.56 -8.78
N ALA A 628 10.48 -10.38 -9.34
CA ALA A 628 9.94 -9.24 -8.60
C ALA A 628 8.49 -9.46 -8.15
N VAL A 629 7.73 -10.30 -8.85
CA VAL A 629 6.31 -10.57 -8.60
C VAL A 629 6.14 -11.83 -7.74
N LEU A 630 6.87 -12.90 -8.07
CA LEU A 630 6.77 -14.21 -7.40
C LEU A 630 7.70 -14.35 -6.17
N GLY A 631 8.66 -13.44 -6.00
CA GLY A 631 9.69 -13.54 -4.96
C GLY A 631 10.80 -14.57 -5.25
N GLY A 632 10.79 -15.21 -6.43
CA GLY A 632 11.81 -16.18 -6.84
C GLY A 632 11.60 -16.74 -8.26
N ASP A 633 12.35 -17.78 -8.61
CA ASP A 633 12.32 -18.38 -9.95
C ASP A 633 11.10 -19.28 -10.13
N CYS A 634 10.33 -19.07 -11.20
CA CYS A 634 9.18 -19.91 -11.54
C CYS A 634 9.57 -21.40 -11.69
N ARG A 635 8.79 -22.28 -11.04
CA ARG A 635 8.98 -23.73 -10.99
C ARG A 635 7.85 -24.51 -11.70
N CYS A 636 7.14 -23.89 -12.64
CA CYS A 636 6.14 -24.60 -13.42
C CYS A 636 6.77 -25.64 -14.36
N GLU A 637 5.95 -26.56 -14.87
CA GLU A 637 6.36 -27.68 -15.74
C GLU A 637 7.28 -27.25 -16.89
N ARG A 638 6.94 -26.17 -17.60
CA ARG A 638 7.70 -25.64 -18.73
C ARG A 638 9.07 -25.14 -18.31
N CYS A 639 9.12 -24.31 -17.27
CA CYS A 639 10.37 -23.73 -16.79
C CYS A 639 11.35 -24.80 -16.29
N THR A 640 10.85 -25.79 -15.52
CA THR A 640 11.68 -26.89 -15.03
C THR A 640 12.16 -27.81 -16.16
N ALA A 641 11.35 -28.03 -17.20
CA ALA A 641 11.76 -28.81 -18.36
C ALA A 641 12.85 -28.09 -19.19
N GLU A 642 12.65 -26.80 -19.49
CA GLU A 642 13.61 -26.00 -20.27
C GLU A 642 14.96 -25.82 -19.54
N GLU A 643 14.95 -25.64 -18.22
CA GLU A 643 16.17 -25.55 -17.40
C GLU A 643 17.01 -26.83 -17.43
N LYS A 644 16.37 -28.00 -17.39
CA LYS A 644 17.07 -29.29 -17.50
C LYS A 644 17.78 -29.45 -18.85
N LEU A 645 17.18 -28.95 -19.93
CA LEU A 645 17.78 -28.98 -21.27
C LEU A 645 19.03 -28.08 -21.37
N ILE A 646 18.97 -26.89 -20.79
CA ILE A 646 20.12 -25.96 -20.75
C ILE A 646 21.28 -26.58 -19.97
N THR A 647 20.99 -27.14 -18.79
CA THR A 647 22.02 -27.74 -17.91
C THR A 647 22.68 -28.95 -18.57
N THR A 648 21.91 -29.80 -19.26
CA THR A 648 22.43 -31.00 -19.92
C THR A 648 23.31 -30.67 -21.13
N THR A 649 22.95 -29.63 -21.89
CA THR A 649 23.74 -29.16 -23.04
C THR A 649 25.09 -28.57 -22.59
N SER A 650 25.12 -27.87 -21.46
CA SER A 650 26.35 -27.27 -20.92
C SER A 650 27.36 -28.31 -20.39
N ILE A 651 26.92 -29.51 -20.00
CA ILE A 651 27.78 -30.60 -19.52
C ILE A 651 28.39 -31.41 -20.68
N ARG A 652 27.71 -31.46 -21.83
CA ARG A 652 28.19 -32.21 -23.02
C ARG A 652 29.11 -31.42 -23.95
N GLY A 653 29.21 -30.10 -23.76
CA GLY A 653 30.05 -29.21 -24.57
C GLY A 653 31.33 -28.72 -23.89
N GLY A 654 31.67 -29.30 -22.72
CA GLY A 654 32.90 -29.00 -21.97
C GLY A 654 33.98 -30.04 -22.16
#